data_AF-A0A317J0U2-F1
#
_entry.id   AF-A0A317J0U2-F1
#
_cell.length_a   1.000
_cell.length_b   1.000
_cell.length_c   1.000
_cell.angle_alpha   90.00
_cell.angle_beta   90.00
_cell.angle_gamma   90.00
#
_symmetry.space_group_name_H-M   'P 1'
#
loop_
_entity.id
_entity.type
_entity.pdbx_description
1 polymer ?
#
loop_
_entity_poly.entity_id
_entity_poly.type
_entity_poly.pdbx_seq_one_letter_code
_entity_poly.pdbx_strand_id
1 'polypeptide(L)'
;MRKLLIPVICLVFFSCKSSDNSNSNKIPPPVTKKGPKEFTEFGNKRIDDYYWLSNPQDTAVINHLKEENAYEAAVMKHTEALQKKIYDELVARIDQKYESLPIKQNGYWIYSRFEEGKQYSLLCRKKETTAAPEEVLLNLPELASGHQIYMLRGRSISKDNNWLAYGIDTTGARQCVVYFKNLSNGKLNAETISNTAGSYAWGNDNKTFYYTLNDHTVRSYKVMRHVLGTDPKTDQELLTENDSTYSVYLNTTRDNRYIIIQTASTNTSEAHYLDANNPAATPVLIQKREKDLEYYPTYQEPGVFYIYNNKNAKNFKLSKTPIEHPDLANWTDVVPHSDTAFLEDFAIFKNYIVAQQKINGLTQIKVIDRTKNSSYYVDFGEEDYVAELGVATDDYNIDSIRYNYSSLTTPATDYMYNLTSKTKTLLKQQKVGGGFDATKYETKRLWAKATDGTMVPISIVYRKDNFKKDGSNPMLLYAYGSYGANTDPYFTSSIISLLDRGFSYAIAHIRGGQELGRKWYEDGRMLNKKNTFTDFIDCAQYLVNEKYTSSDKLFANGGSAGGMLMGAITNMRPDLFKGVLAEVPWMDVITDMLNPDLPLTTLEYDQWGDPHKKEYYDYQLTWSPYDNVKKAKYPAIFATGGLNDTQVPYYSPAKWVAKVRENNTGNNVVLFKVNMGAGHSGESGRFERQKLQALKFAFMLDQLGMTN
;
A
#
# COMPACT_ATOMS: atom_id res chain seq x y z
N MET A 1 6.82 -98.75 -11.02
CA MET A 1 6.59 -97.90 -9.82
C MET A 1 7.34 -96.58 -9.98
N ARG A 2 6.61 -95.50 -10.28
CA ARG A 2 6.89 -94.08 -9.95
C ARG A 2 5.85 -93.27 -10.73
N LYS A 3 4.90 -92.67 -10.02
CA LYS A 3 3.78 -91.90 -10.57
C LYS A 3 4.08 -90.41 -10.46
N LEU A 4 3.91 -89.72 -11.59
CA LEU A 4 3.57 -88.30 -11.72
C LEU A 4 2.21 -88.01 -11.07
N LEU A 5 1.98 -86.74 -10.67
CA LEU A 5 0.82 -85.96 -11.11
C LEU A 5 0.92 -84.46 -10.75
N ILE A 6 0.44 -83.64 -11.69
CA ILE A 6 0.28 -82.18 -11.72
C ILE A 6 -1.03 -81.79 -10.98
N PRO A 7 -1.20 -80.53 -10.51
CA PRO A 7 -2.40 -79.75 -10.90
C PRO A 7 -2.06 -78.26 -11.22
N VAL A 8 -2.57 -77.66 -12.30
CA VAL A 8 -3.91 -77.08 -12.58
C VAL A 8 -4.16 -75.71 -11.91
N ILE A 9 -4.46 -74.73 -12.76
CA ILE A 9 -4.72 -73.30 -12.54
C ILE A 9 -6.19 -73.06 -12.14
N CYS A 10 -6.45 -72.14 -11.21
CA CYS A 10 -7.74 -71.47 -11.01
C CYS A 10 -7.56 -69.95 -10.94
N LEU A 11 -8.25 -69.23 -11.82
CA LEU A 11 -8.41 -67.76 -11.82
C LEU A 11 -9.48 -67.33 -10.81
N VAL A 12 -9.21 -66.28 -10.03
CA VAL A 12 -10.20 -65.57 -9.20
C VAL A 12 -10.16 -64.08 -9.56
N PHE A 13 -11.31 -63.54 -9.98
CA PHE A 13 -11.52 -62.11 -10.22
C PHE A 13 -11.64 -61.37 -8.88
N PHE A 14 -10.77 -60.38 -8.65
CA PHE A 14 -10.94 -59.39 -7.57
C PHE A 14 -11.58 -58.12 -8.15
N SER A 15 -12.78 -57.79 -7.65
CA SER A 15 -13.45 -56.52 -7.89
C SER A 15 -12.82 -55.45 -6.98
N CYS A 16 -12.12 -54.48 -7.58
CA CYS A 16 -11.66 -53.27 -6.89
C CYS A 16 -12.86 -52.35 -6.63
N LYS A 17 -13.27 -52.23 -5.37
CA LYS A 17 -14.09 -51.10 -4.92
C LYS A 17 -13.23 -49.83 -4.95
N SER A 18 -13.61 -48.88 -5.79
CA SER A 18 -13.21 -47.49 -5.70
C SER A 18 -13.69 -46.94 -4.35
N SER A 19 -12.76 -46.54 -3.49
CA SER A 19 -13.07 -45.75 -2.30
C SER A 19 -13.39 -44.32 -2.74
N ASP A 20 -14.67 -44.07 -3.01
CA ASP A 20 -15.24 -42.72 -3.01
C ASP A 20 -15.05 -42.11 -1.62
N ASN A 21 -14.00 -41.31 -1.46
CA ASN A 21 -13.79 -40.47 -0.28
C ASN A 21 -14.35 -39.06 -0.53
N SER A 22 -15.58 -39.00 -1.04
CA SER A 22 -16.32 -37.76 -1.34
C SER A 22 -17.48 -37.59 -0.35
N ASN A 23 -17.18 -37.45 0.93
CA ASN A 23 -18.13 -36.90 1.90
C ASN A 23 -17.39 -36.13 2.99
N SER A 24 -16.77 -35.01 2.61
CA SER A 24 -16.59 -33.91 3.56
C SER A 24 -17.97 -33.34 3.84
N ASN A 25 -18.46 -33.49 5.07
CA ASN A 25 -19.62 -32.73 5.56
C ASN A 25 -19.39 -31.24 5.25
N LYS A 26 -20.07 -30.71 4.22
CA LYS A 26 -19.98 -29.30 3.87
C LYS A 26 -20.58 -28.52 5.03
N ILE A 27 -19.73 -27.86 5.80
CA ILE A 27 -20.15 -26.95 6.86
C ILE A 27 -20.95 -25.84 6.17
N PRO A 28 -22.22 -25.60 6.56
CA PRO A 28 -23.01 -24.55 5.94
C PRO A 28 -22.42 -23.17 6.29
N PRO A 29 -22.43 -22.21 5.36
CA PRO A 29 -22.02 -20.84 5.67
C PRO A 29 -22.98 -20.19 6.68
N PRO A 30 -22.55 -19.15 7.41
CA PRO A 30 -23.43 -18.35 8.26
C PRO A 30 -24.61 -17.81 7.45
N VAL A 31 -25.81 -17.92 8.03
CA VAL A 31 -27.02 -17.36 7.42
C VAL A 31 -27.13 -15.90 7.84
N THR A 32 -26.85 -14.99 6.92
CA THR A 32 -27.01 -13.55 7.16
C THR A 32 -28.49 -13.19 7.09
N LYS A 33 -29.06 -12.68 8.19
CA LYS A 33 -30.44 -12.18 8.22
C LYS A 33 -30.58 -10.97 7.30
N LYS A 34 -31.73 -10.84 6.65
CA LYS A 34 -32.10 -9.63 5.92
C LYS A 34 -32.70 -8.60 6.87
N GLY A 35 -32.21 -7.37 6.80
CA GLY A 35 -32.74 -6.18 7.45
C GLY A 35 -32.80 -5.06 6.42
N PRO A 36 -33.77 -5.10 5.48
CA PRO A 36 -33.77 -4.23 4.32
C PRO A 36 -33.89 -2.76 4.71
N LYS A 37 -33.01 -1.94 4.16
CA LYS A 37 -33.12 -0.47 4.16
C LYS A 37 -33.29 0.00 2.72
N GLU A 38 -34.34 0.78 2.47
CA GLU A 38 -34.56 1.43 1.17
C GLU A 38 -33.81 2.77 1.14
N PHE A 39 -33.09 2.99 0.05
CA PHE A 39 -32.44 4.24 -0.34
C PHE A 39 -33.12 4.76 -1.61
N THR A 40 -33.26 6.08 -1.73
CA THR A 40 -33.91 6.71 -2.88
C THR A 40 -33.13 7.94 -3.29
N GLU A 41 -32.44 7.85 -4.43
CA GLU A 41 -31.65 8.94 -5.00
C GLU A 41 -32.02 9.13 -6.47
N PHE A 42 -32.31 10.37 -6.87
CA PHE A 42 -32.71 10.72 -8.25
C PHE A 42 -33.86 9.87 -8.83
N GLY A 43 -34.76 9.38 -7.98
CA GLY A 43 -35.88 8.50 -8.36
C GLY A 43 -35.51 7.02 -8.50
N ASN A 44 -34.24 6.64 -8.31
CA ASN A 44 -33.81 5.25 -8.25
C ASN A 44 -33.97 4.72 -6.83
N LYS A 45 -34.67 3.59 -6.69
CA LYS A 45 -34.79 2.88 -5.41
C LYS A 45 -33.75 1.78 -5.33
N ARG A 46 -32.92 1.80 -4.29
CA ARG A 46 -31.98 0.71 -3.96
C ARG A 46 -32.39 0.10 -2.63
N ILE A 47 -32.42 -1.23 -2.56
CA ILE A 47 -32.67 -1.96 -1.32
C ILE A 47 -31.36 -2.59 -0.87
N ASP A 48 -30.93 -2.23 0.32
CA ASP A 48 -29.79 -2.84 0.99
C ASP A 48 -30.30 -3.81 2.07
N ASP A 49 -30.36 -5.10 1.71
CA ASP A 49 -30.80 -6.18 2.60
C ASP A 49 -29.89 -6.38 3.82
N TYR A 50 -28.68 -5.84 3.80
CA TYR A 50 -27.64 -6.11 4.79
C TYR A 50 -27.15 -4.84 5.50
N TYR A 51 -27.87 -3.71 5.37
CA TYR A 51 -27.48 -2.43 5.98
C TYR A 51 -27.27 -2.49 7.49
N TRP A 52 -27.99 -3.37 8.18
CA TRP A 52 -27.86 -3.56 9.63
C TRP A 52 -26.44 -3.96 10.06
N LEU A 53 -25.64 -4.57 9.17
CA LEU A 53 -24.23 -4.91 9.41
C LEU A 53 -23.34 -3.68 9.61
N SER A 54 -23.80 -2.47 9.27
CA SER A 54 -23.02 -1.25 9.40
C SER A 54 -22.97 -0.68 10.82
N ASN A 55 -23.71 -1.24 11.79
CA ASN A 55 -23.73 -0.76 13.18
C ASN A 55 -22.76 -1.54 14.09
N PRO A 56 -21.53 -1.03 14.37
CA PRO A 56 -20.55 -1.75 15.19
C PRO A 56 -20.94 -1.88 16.66
N GLN A 57 -21.93 -1.12 17.14
CA GLN A 57 -22.40 -1.19 18.53
C GLN A 57 -23.44 -2.30 18.74
N ASP A 58 -23.96 -2.88 17.66
CA ASP A 58 -24.92 -3.97 17.74
C ASP A 58 -24.22 -5.31 18.00
N THR A 59 -24.59 -5.97 19.09
CA THR A 59 -24.05 -7.28 19.45
C THR A 59 -24.37 -8.35 18.39
N ALA A 60 -25.48 -8.22 17.66
CA ALA A 60 -25.81 -9.10 16.54
C ALA A 60 -24.78 -9.01 15.42
N VAL A 61 -24.24 -7.82 15.15
CA VAL A 61 -23.18 -7.63 14.13
C VAL A 61 -21.90 -8.30 14.60
N ILE A 62 -21.47 -8.04 15.84
CA ILE A 62 -20.27 -8.67 16.40
C ILE A 62 -20.36 -10.20 16.40
N ASN A 63 -21.53 -10.76 16.72
CA ASN A 63 -21.77 -12.20 16.65
C ASN A 63 -21.70 -12.73 15.22
N HIS A 64 -22.29 -12.03 14.25
CA HIS A 64 -22.20 -12.41 12.84
C HIS A 64 -20.75 -12.44 12.34
N LEU A 65 -19.94 -11.42 12.66
CA LEU A 65 -18.51 -11.40 12.28
C LEU A 65 -17.72 -12.55 12.94
N LYS A 66 -18.08 -12.95 14.16
CA LYS A 66 -17.50 -14.14 14.81
C LYS A 66 -17.92 -15.44 14.14
N GLU A 67 -19.18 -15.55 13.70
CA GLU A 67 -19.67 -16.70 12.92
C GLU A 67 -18.94 -16.82 11.57
N GLU A 68 -18.67 -15.71 10.89
CA GLU A 68 -17.86 -15.67 9.66
C GLU A 68 -16.45 -16.20 9.89
N ASN A 69 -15.78 -15.73 10.94
CA ASN A 69 -14.46 -16.24 11.32
C ASN A 69 -14.49 -17.73 11.69
N ALA A 70 -15.54 -18.19 12.39
CA ALA A 70 -15.69 -19.60 12.75
C ALA A 70 -15.91 -20.47 11.49
N TYR A 71 -16.69 -19.98 10.53
CA TYR A 71 -16.91 -20.66 9.25
C TYR A 71 -15.63 -20.76 8.44
N GLU A 72 -14.88 -19.66 8.29
CA GLU A 72 -13.58 -19.64 7.62
C GLU A 72 -12.62 -20.66 8.22
N ALA A 73 -12.44 -20.61 9.55
CA ALA A 73 -11.56 -21.54 10.25
C ALA A 73 -11.99 -23.01 10.07
N ALA A 74 -13.30 -23.28 10.09
CA ALA A 74 -13.81 -24.64 9.96
C ALA A 74 -13.66 -25.18 8.53
N VAL A 75 -13.86 -24.34 7.51
CA VAL A 75 -13.62 -24.69 6.10
C VAL A 75 -12.13 -24.91 5.83
N MET A 76 -11.26 -24.08 6.41
CA MET A 76 -9.82 -24.14 6.16
C MET A 76 -9.08 -25.14 7.07
N LYS A 77 -9.78 -25.80 8.00
CA LYS A 77 -9.18 -26.67 9.01
C LYS A 77 -8.30 -27.79 8.43
N HIS A 78 -8.71 -28.41 7.32
CA HIS A 78 -7.93 -29.47 6.69
C HIS A 78 -6.59 -28.98 6.09
N THR A 79 -6.43 -27.66 5.94
CA THR A 79 -5.21 -27.05 5.41
C THR A 79 -4.24 -26.57 6.49
N GLU A 80 -4.52 -26.75 7.79
CA GLU A 80 -3.68 -26.23 8.90
C GLU A 80 -2.20 -26.65 8.78
N ALA A 81 -1.93 -27.89 8.38
CA ALA A 81 -0.57 -28.37 8.15
C ALA A 81 0.12 -27.62 6.99
N LEU A 82 -0.60 -27.37 5.91
CA LEU A 82 -0.12 -26.57 4.78
C LEU A 82 0.09 -25.11 5.17
N GLN A 83 -0.83 -24.51 5.93
CA GLN A 83 -0.70 -23.15 6.46
C GLN A 83 0.56 -23.03 7.31
N LYS A 84 0.82 -23.98 8.20
CA LYS A 84 2.04 -23.99 9.02
C LYS A 84 3.30 -24.11 8.15
N LYS A 85 3.31 -25.04 7.18
CA LYS A 85 4.43 -25.24 6.24
C LYS A 85 4.75 -23.95 5.50
N ILE A 86 3.73 -23.29 4.93
CA ILE A 86 3.91 -22.01 4.22
C ILE A 86 4.37 -20.92 5.18
N TYR A 87 3.78 -20.81 6.38
CA TYR A 87 4.20 -19.84 7.38
C TYR A 87 5.69 -19.99 7.72
N ASP A 88 6.14 -21.22 7.99
CA ASP A 88 7.54 -21.50 8.31
C ASP A 88 8.46 -21.11 7.13
N GLU A 89 8.06 -21.37 5.89
CA GLU A 89 8.77 -20.92 4.68
C GLU A 89 8.83 -19.39 4.56
N LEU A 90 7.73 -18.68 4.82
CA LEU A 90 7.66 -17.23 4.78
C LEU A 90 8.60 -16.61 5.82
N VAL A 91 8.55 -17.11 7.06
CA VAL A 91 9.42 -16.66 8.16
C VAL A 91 10.88 -16.98 7.87
N ALA A 92 11.18 -18.15 7.30
CA ALA A 92 12.54 -18.55 6.96
C ALA A 92 13.19 -17.67 5.88
N ARG A 93 12.40 -16.96 5.06
CA ARG A 93 12.92 -16.01 4.06
C ARG A 93 13.17 -14.61 4.61
N ILE A 94 12.63 -14.28 5.78
CA ILE A 94 12.86 -12.99 6.43
C ILE A 94 14.25 -12.96 7.05
N ASP A 95 15.03 -11.92 6.75
CA ASP A 95 16.23 -11.60 7.51
C ASP A 95 15.85 -11.14 8.92
N GLN A 96 15.90 -12.08 9.87
CA GLN A 96 15.42 -11.79 11.22
C GLN A 96 16.31 -10.78 11.95
N LYS A 97 17.62 -10.76 11.64
CA LYS A 97 18.61 -9.79 12.15
C LYS A 97 18.91 -8.75 11.08
N TYR A 98 17.93 -7.89 10.84
CA TYR A 98 18.00 -6.86 9.81
C TYR A 98 18.34 -5.49 10.39
N GLU A 99 19.26 -4.76 9.77
CA GLU A 99 19.55 -3.34 10.06
C GLU A 99 19.32 -2.48 8.80
N SER A 100 18.51 -1.42 8.86
CA SER A 100 18.36 -0.50 7.73
C SER A 100 19.63 0.31 7.50
N LEU A 101 19.89 0.76 6.26
CA LEU A 101 20.98 1.71 6.03
C LEU A 101 20.75 3.01 6.83
N PRO A 102 21.77 3.54 7.52
CA PRO A 102 21.62 4.72 8.34
C PRO A 102 21.55 6.00 7.50
N ILE A 103 20.72 6.95 7.93
CA ILE A 103 20.59 8.28 7.35
C ILE A 103 21.18 9.30 8.33
N LYS A 104 22.06 10.19 7.86
CA LYS A 104 22.63 11.27 8.67
C LYS A 104 21.65 12.45 8.75
N GLN A 105 21.32 12.86 9.96
CA GLN A 105 20.51 14.03 10.25
C GLN A 105 21.05 14.70 11.52
N ASN A 106 21.27 16.02 11.49
CA ASN A 106 21.68 16.81 12.66
C ASN A 106 22.88 16.19 13.44
N GLY A 107 23.90 15.69 12.73
CA GLY A 107 25.08 15.08 13.35
C GLY A 107 24.89 13.64 13.87
N TYR A 108 23.76 12.99 13.61
CA TYR A 108 23.52 11.59 13.99
C TYR A 108 23.13 10.73 12.79
N TRP A 109 23.62 9.50 12.78
CA TRP A 109 23.21 8.44 11.86
C TRP A 109 22.05 7.67 12.46
N ILE A 110 20.84 7.87 11.94
CA ILE A 110 19.61 7.25 12.43
C ILE A 110 19.30 6.02 11.57
N TYR A 111 18.91 4.93 12.21
CA TYR A 111 18.54 3.68 11.55
C TYR A 111 17.56 2.89 12.42
N SER A 112 17.03 1.81 11.86
CA SER A 112 16.26 0.82 12.59
C SER A 112 16.90 -0.54 12.48
N ARG A 113 16.80 -1.36 13.53
CA ARG A 113 17.25 -2.75 13.48
C ARG A 113 16.25 -3.68 14.14
N PHE A 114 16.17 -4.90 13.64
CA PHE A 114 15.40 -5.97 14.23
C PHE A 114 16.33 -6.97 14.89
N GLU A 115 15.90 -7.46 16.05
CA GLU A 115 16.51 -8.60 16.71
C GLU A 115 15.78 -9.88 16.31
N GLU A 116 16.48 -11.00 16.42
CA GLU A 116 15.94 -12.32 16.09
C GLU A 116 14.69 -12.63 16.91
N GLY A 117 13.67 -13.21 16.27
CA GLY A 117 12.39 -13.50 16.89
C GLY A 117 11.53 -12.29 17.32
N LYS A 118 12.00 -11.04 17.17
CA LYS A 118 11.20 -9.85 17.54
C LYS A 118 10.25 -9.42 16.42
N GLN A 119 9.04 -9.01 16.79
CA GLN A 119 7.99 -8.53 15.88
C GLN A 119 8.22 -7.10 15.38
N TYR A 120 8.88 -6.27 16.18
CA TYR A 120 9.08 -4.84 15.98
C TYR A 120 10.58 -4.48 16.01
N SER A 121 10.94 -3.34 15.43
CA SER A 121 12.32 -2.86 15.38
C SER A 121 12.68 -2.00 16.59
N LEU A 122 13.97 -1.92 16.87
CA LEU A 122 14.55 -0.82 17.63
C LEU A 122 14.76 0.36 16.68
N LEU A 123 14.46 1.56 17.14
CA LEU A 123 14.90 2.80 16.51
C LEU A 123 16.19 3.25 17.19
N CYS A 124 17.24 3.43 16.41
CA CYS A 124 18.60 3.62 16.91
C CYS A 124 19.25 4.85 16.26
N ARG A 125 20.29 5.37 16.91
CA ARG A 125 21.19 6.36 16.31
C ARG A 125 22.65 6.15 16.72
N LYS A 126 23.56 6.72 15.96
CA LYS A 126 25.00 6.80 16.25
C LYS A 126 25.51 8.21 16.02
N LYS A 127 26.33 8.74 16.92
CA LYS A 127 26.81 10.13 16.87
C LYS A 127 27.93 10.32 15.85
N GLU A 128 27.77 11.27 14.93
CA GLU A 128 28.68 11.73 13.86
C GLU A 128 29.13 10.70 12.82
N THR A 129 29.49 9.49 13.25
CA THR A 129 30.01 8.39 12.44
C THR A 129 29.24 7.10 12.70
N THR A 130 29.14 6.24 11.69
CA THR A 130 28.51 4.92 11.78
C THR A 130 29.30 3.92 12.63
N ALA A 131 30.53 4.27 13.00
CA ALA A 131 31.39 3.51 13.93
C ALA A 131 31.18 3.90 15.41
N ALA A 132 30.46 4.98 15.71
CA ALA A 132 30.20 5.39 17.08
C ALA A 132 29.29 4.36 17.81
N PRO A 133 29.33 4.32 19.15
CA PRO A 133 28.41 3.50 19.93
C PRO A 133 26.94 3.78 19.58
N GLU A 134 26.14 2.73 19.58
CA GLU A 134 24.70 2.82 19.35
C GLU A 134 23.97 3.43 20.57
N GLU A 135 23.01 4.29 20.29
CA GLU A 135 22.00 4.78 21.24
C GLU A 135 20.61 4.31 20.77
N VAL A 136 19.86 3.62 21.64
CA VAL A 136 18.49 3.21 21.35
C VAL A 136 17.51 4.35 21.68
N LEU A 137 16.89 4.89 20.64
CA LEU A 137 15.88 5.94 20.75
C LEU A 137 14.55 5.37 21.24
N LEU A 138 14.06 4.30 20.61
CA LEU A 138 12.84 3.62 20.99
C LEU A 138 13.02 2.10 20.93
N ASN A 139 12.58 1.43 22.00
CA ASN A 139 12.48 -0.01 22.07
C ASN A 139 11.04 -0.44 21.75
N LEU A 140 10.67 -0.50 20.47
CA LEU A 140 9.30 -0.88 20.09
C LEU A 140 8.92 -2.30 20.55
N PRO A 141 9.82 -3.32 20.56
CA PRO A 141 9.51 -4.61 21.15
C PRO A 141 9.02 -4.56 22.60
N GLU A 142 9.67 -3.74 23.44
CA GLU A 142 9.27 -3.55 24.83
C GLU A 142 7.96 -2.78 24.94
N LEU A 143 7.86 -1.66 24.20
CA LEU A 143 6.68 -0.81 24.23
C LEU A 143 5.41 -1.48 23.68
N ALA A 144 5.55 -2.39 22.71
CA ALA A 144 4.46 -3.16 22.14
C ALA A 144 4.03 -4.35 23.00
N SER A 145 4.76 -4.68 24.07
CA SER A 145 4.45 -5.83 24.92
C SER A 145 3.06 -5.70 25.55
N GLY A 146 2.24 -6.75 25.42
CA GLY A 146 0.86 -6.77 25.92
C GLY A 146 -0.18 -6.11 25.00
N HIS A 147 0.25 -5.52 23.88
CA HIS A 147 -0.64 -4.97 22.86
C HIS A 147 -0.79 -5.93 21.67
N GLN A 148 -2.02 -6.12 21.19
CA GLN A 148 -2.26 -6.81 19.93
C GLN A 148 -1.80 -5.96 18.74
N ILE A 149 -2.08 -4.66 18.79
CA ILE A 149 -1.68 -3.68 17.77
C ILE A 149 -0.82 -2.60 18.41
N TYR A 150 0.32 -2.31 17.77
CA TYR A 150 1.20 -1.24 18.17
C TYR A 150 1.86 -0.62 16.94
N MET A 151 1.40 0.56 16.55
CA MET A 151 1.83 1.25 15.34
C MET A 151 2.49 2.59 15.68
N LEU A 152 3.74 2.75 15.29
CA LEU A 152 4.43 4.04 15.28
C LEU A 152 3.99 4.81 14.02
N ARG A 153 3.22 5.89 14.17
CA ARG A 153 2.61 6.63 13.05
C ARG A 153 3.37 7.90 12.67
N GLY A 154 4.01 8.54 13.63
CA GLY A 154 4.81 9.74 13.40
C GLY A 154 5.96 9.83 14.40
N ARG A 155 7.06 10.48 14.00
CA ARG A 155 8.20 10.77 14.87
C ARG A 155 8.92 12.02 14.43
N SER A 156 9.47 12.77 15.39
CA SER A 156 10.33 13.91 15.12
C SER A 156 11.36 14.09 16.25
N ILE A 157 12.61 14.32 15.88
CA ILE A 157 13.73 14.55 16.82
C ILE A 157 14.04 16.04 16.81
N SER A 158 14.19 16.64 17.99
CA SER A 158 14.57 18.05 18.11
C SER A 158 15.94 18.32 17.51
N LYS A 159 16.21 19.56 17.08
CA LYS A 159 17.46 19.93 16.40
C LYS A 159 18.70 19.70 17.25
N ASP A 160 18.61 19.90 18.56
CA ASP A 160 19.67 19.62 19.54
C ASP A 160 19.81 18.12 19.87
N ASN A 161 18.97 17.26 19.28
CA ASN A 161 18.95 15.82 19.49
C ASN A 161 18.61 15.38 20.93
N ASN A 162 18.01 16.25 21.76
CA ASN A 162 17.64 15.94 23.15
C ASN A 162 16.21 15.46 23.34
N TRP A 163 15.31 15.69 22.38
CA TRP A 163 13.91 15.28 22.47
C TRP A 163 13.49 14.44 21.28
N LEU A 164 12.68 13.41 21.56
CA LEU A 164 11.95 12.65 20.57
C LEU A 164 10.46 12.77 20.87
N ALA A 165 9.71 13.31 19.91
CA ALA A 165 8.25 13.21 19.87
C ALA A 165 7.88 11.99 19.02
N TYR A 166 6.99 11.13 19.49
CA TYR A 166 6.54 9.96 18.74
C TYR A 166 5.07 9.62 19.02
N GLY A 167 4.34 9.28 17.95
CA GLY A 167 2.92 8.99 17.97
C GLY A 167 2.62 7.50 17.90
N ILE A 168 1.82 7.00 18.84
CA ILE A 168 1.43 5.59 18.95
C ILE A 168 -0.06 5.42 18.72
N ASP A 169 -0.40 4.44 17.88
CA ASP A 169 -1.75 3.93 17.63
C ASP A 169 -1.80 2.45 18.05
N THR A 170 -2.65 2.13 19.04
CA THR A 170 -2.81 0.77 19.58
C THR A 170 -4.08 0.05 19.11
N THR A 171 -4.86 0.68 18.24
CA THR A 171 -6.14 0.14 17.73
C THR A 171 -6.14 -0.06 16.22
N GLY A 172 -5.23 0.60 15.51
CA GLY A 172 -5.19 0.67 14.05
C GLY A 172 -6.07 1.76 13.45
N ALA A 173 -6.74 2.58 14.28
CA ALA A 173 -7.74 3.55 13.87
C ALA A 173 -7.18 4.87 13.32
N ARG A 174 -5.84 5.04 13.28
CA ARG A 174 -5.13 6.27 12.83
C ARG A 174 -5.30 7.48 13.76
N GLN A 175 -5.70 7.25 15.01
CA GLN A 175 -5.71 8.26 16.07
C GLN A 175 -4.56 7.99 17.04
N CYS A 176 -3.60 8.91 17.09
CA CYS A 176 -2.36 8.70 17.82
C CYS A 176 -2.31 9.49 19.12
N VAL A 177 -1.69 8.90 20.14
CA VAL A 177 -1.20 9.63 21.31
C VAL A 177 0.29 9.95 21.10
N VAL A 178 0.65 11.23 21.17
CA VAL A 178 2.05 11.69 21.12
C VAL A 178 2.65 11.62 22.51
N TYR A 179 3.85 11.05 22.57
CA TYR A 179 4.71 11.01 23.73
C TYR A 179 5.99 11.78 23.46
N PHE A 180 6.54 12.41 24.50
CA PHE A 180 7.81 13.12 24.46
C PHE A 180 8.84 12.39 25.31
N LYS A 181 9.94 11.94 24.71
CA LYS A 181 11.06 11.29 25.40
C LYS A 181 12.27 12.20 25.40
N ASN A 182 12.80 12.47 26.59
CA ASN A 182 14.10 13.11 26.74
C ASN A 182 15.19 12.08 26.46
N LEU A 183 15.98 12.32 25.42
CA LEU A 183 17.02 11.41 24.94
C LEU A 183 18.31 11.47 25.76
N SER A 184 18.53 12.55 26.53
CA SER A 184 19.72 12.68 27.38
C SER A 184 19.67 11.79 28.64
N ASN A 185 18.48 11.54 29.17
CA ASN A 185 18.27 10.75 30.38
C ASN A 185 17.30 9.57 30.20
N GLY A 186 16.73 9.40 29.01
CA GLY A 186 15.82 8.31 28.65
C GLY A 186 14.40 8.42 29.20
N LYS A 187 14.06 9.47 29.97
CA LYS A 187 12.76 9.61 30.64
C LYS A 187 11.69 10.13 29.70
N LEU A 188 10.47 9.64 29.87
CA LEU A 188 9.28 10.22 29.26
C LEU A 188 8.85 11.47 30.04
N ASN A 189 8.39 12.48 29.31
CA ASN A 189 7.62 13.55 29.91
C ASN A 189 6.23 13.04 30.30
N ALA A 190 5.65 13.63 31.34
CA ALA A 190 4.30 13.29 31.80
C ALA A 190 3.22 13.79 30.83
N GLU A 191 3.51 14.86 30.10
CA GLU A 191 2.59 15.42 29.10
C GLU A 191 2.48 14.53 27.86
N THR A 192 1.26 14.41 27.34
CA THR A 192 0.94 13.69 26.10
C THR A 192 -0.14 14.44 25.33
N ILE A 193 -0.19 14.24 24.02
CA ILE A 193 -1.20 14.88 23.17
C ILE A 193 -2.01 13.78 22.46
N SER A 194 -3.32 13.75 22.72
CA SER A 194 -4.22 12.74 22.17
C SER A 194 -4.86 13.19 20.85
N ASN A 195 -5.41 12.24 20.09
CA ASN A 195 -6.14 12.47 18.83
C ASN A 195 -5.33 13.20 17.75
N THR A 196 -4.02 12.91 17.67
CA THR A 196 -3.15 13.46 16.62
C THR A 196 -3.15 12.59 15.37
N ALA A 197 -2.90 13.19 14.21
CA ALA A 197 -2.92 12.50 12.92
C ALA A 197 -1.55 11.92 12.48
N GLY A 198 -0.51 12.01 13.32
CA GLY A 198 0.82 11.48 13.01
C GLY A 198 1.77 12.44 12.28
N SER A 199 1.36 13.68 12.00
CA SER A 199 2.20 14.68 11.34
C SER A 199 2.80 15.64 12.38
N TYR A 200 4.14 15.64 12.49
CA TYR A 200 4.89 16.26 13.60
C TYR A 200 6.11 17.03 13.11
N ALA A 201 6.40 18.18 13.71
CA ALA A 201 7.63 18.94 13.47
C ALA A 201 8.13 19.65 14.73
N TRP A 202 9.44 19.76 14.89
CA TRP A 202 10.05 20.56 15.95
C TRP A 202 10.44 21.94 15.44
N GLY A 203 10.23 22.96 16.26
CA GLY A 203 10.98 24.20 16.17
C GLY A 203 12.44 23.99 16.55
N ASN A 204 13.30 24.85 16.04
CA ASN A 204 14.74 24.80 16.26
C ASN A 204 15.17 25.36 17.63
N ASP A 205 14.22 25.87 18.41
CA ASP A 205 14.38 26.22 19.82
C ASP A 205 14.36 24.98 20.74
N ASN A 206 14.05 23.80 20.21
CA ASN A 206 13.96 22.52 20.92
C ASN A 206 12.90 22.50 22.02
N LYS A 207 11.91 23.39 21.92
CA LYS A 207 10.83 23.55 22.91
C LYS A 207 9.46 23.67 22.25
N THR A 208 9.40 24.30 21.09
CA THR A 208 8.15 24.45 20.33
C THR A 208 7.93 23.22 19.45
N PHE A 209 6.78 22.58 19.58
CA PHE A 209 6.39 21.41 18.82
C PHE A 209 5.11 21.69 18.02
N TYR A 210 5.07 21.25 16.77
CA TYR A 210 3.94 21.43 15.86
C TYR A 210 3.35 20.07 15.53
N TYR A 211 2.03 19.97 15.56
CA TYR A 211 1.32 18.72 15.28
C TYR A 211 -0.02 18.97 14.60
N THR A 212 -0.57 17.92 14.00
CA THR A 212 -1.93 17.96 13.45
C THR A 212 -2.92 17.13 14.27
N LEU A 213 -4.17 17.60 14.31
CA LEU A 213 -5.30 16.93 14.94
C LEU A 213 -6.25 16.34 13.90
N ASN A 214 -6.85 15.20 14.27
CA ASN A 214 -7.94 14.59 13.53
C ASN A 214 -9.29 15.26 13.88
N ASP A 215 -10.18 15.39 12.92
CA ASP A 215 -11.60 15.63 13.17
C ASP A 215 -12.35 14.30 13.47
N HIS A 216 -13.68 14.37 13.52
CA HIS A 216 -14.52 13.22 13.82
C HIS A 216 -14.52 12.14 12.73
N THR A 217 -14.13 12.46 11.49
CA THR A 217 -14.00 11.50 10.38
C THR A 217 -12.55 10.97 10.26
N VAL A 218 -11.68 11.28 11.23
CA VAL A 218 -10.26 10.90 11.22
C VAL A 218 -9.48 11.59 10.08
N ARG A 219 -9.94 12.76 9.64
CA ARG A 219 -9.23 13.62 8.69
C ARG A 219 -8.33 14.59 9.46
N SER A 220 -7.07 14.70 9.05
CA SER A 220 -6.13 15.69 9.58
C SER A 220 -6.56 17.08 9.12
N TYR A 221 -7.02 17.94 10.02
CA TYR A 221 -7.66 19.21 9.63
C TYR A 221 -7.13 20.46 10.33
N LYS A 222 -6.39 20.31 11.42
CA LYS A 222 -5.95 21.44 12.24
C LYS A 222 -4.49 21.32 12.60
N VAL A 223 -3.75 22.42 12.49
CA VAL A 223 -2.35 22.56 12.92
C VAL A 223 -2.29 23.31 14.23
N MET A 224 -1.60 22.72 15.19
CA MET A 224 -1.44 23.23 16.54
C MET A 224 0.03 23.48 16.85
N ARG A 225 0.29 24.43 17.75
CA ARG A 225 1.58 24.70 18.38
C ARG A 225 1.50 24.36 19.86
N HIS A 226 2.35 23.43 20.26
CA HIS A 226 2.62 23.07 21.64
C HIS A 226 3.93 23.68 22.13
N VAL A 227 3.95 24.14 23.37
CA VAL A 227 5.19 24.51 24.07
C VAL A 227 5.48 23.45 25.12
N LEU A 228 6.60 22.74 24.96
CA LEU A 228 6.97 21.64 25.86
C LEU A 228 7.01 22.11 27.33
N GLY A 229 6.33 21.36 28.20
CA GLY A 229 6.16 21.66 29.63
C GLY A 229 4.91 22.49 29.98
N THR A 230 4.03 22.77 29.02
CA THR A 230 2.74 23.46 29.26
C THR A 230 1.57 22.48 29.12
N ASP A 231 0.39 22.82 29.65
CA ASP A 231 -0.81 21.99 29.44
C ASP A 231 -1.21 22.02 27.94
N PRO A 232 -1.26 20.87 27.24
CA PRO A 232 -1.66 20.82 25.82
C PRO A 232 -3.03 21.43 25.52
N LYS A 233 -3.91 21.59 26.53
CA LYS A 233 -5.18 22.30 26.36
C LYS A 233 -5.02 23.79 26.10
N THR A 234 -3.84 24.34 26.36
CA THR A 234 -3.49 25.75 26.12
C THR A 234 -2.75 25.95 24.80
N ASP A 235 -2.56 24.88 24.02
CA ASP A 235 -1.87 24.92 22.74
C ASP A 235 -2.56 25.87 21.75
N GLN A 236 -1.74 26.58 20.98
CA GLN A 236 -2.20 27.60 20.04
C GLN A 236 -2.57 26.98 18.70
N GLU A 237 -3.77 27.26 18.21
CA GLU A 237 -4.16 26.95 16.83
C GLU A 237 -3.43 27.88 15.85
N LEU A 238 -2.84 27.31 14.80
CA LEU A 238 -2.16 28.07 13.73
C LEU A 238 -2.93 28.10 12.42
N LEU A 239 -3.59 27.00 12.09
CA LEU A 239 -4.35 26.85 10.85
C LEU A 239 -5.44 25.80 11.04
N THR A 240 -6.66 26.08 10.56
CA THR A 240 -7.75 25.11 10.44
C THR A 240 -8.20 25.03 8.98
N GLU A 241 -8.19 23.82 8.44
CA GLU A 241 -8.76 23.49 7.13
C GLU A 241 -10.25 23.15 7.28
N ASN A 242 -11.09 24.11 6.90
CA ASN A 242 -12.54 24.03 7.03
C ASN A 242 -13.21 23.28 5.87
N ASP A 243 -12.54 23.18 4.71
CA ASP A 243 -13.03 22.38 3.59
C ASP A 243 -12.72 20.90 3.84
N SER A 244 -13.78 20.12 4.09
CA SER A 244 -13.70 18.68 4.36
C SER A 244 -13.10 17.85 3.22
N THR A 245 -12.94 18.42 2.01
CA THR A 245 -12.30 17.76 0.86
C THR A 245 -10.77 17.88 0.88
N TYR A 246 -10.23 18.62 1.85
CA TYR A 246 -8.79 18.82 2.02
C TYR A 246 -8.30 18.27 3.37
N SER A 247 -7.08 17.76 3.39
CA SER A 247 -6.37 17.43 4.63
C SER A 247 -5.14 18.34 4.80
N VAL A 248 -4.71 18.55 6.04
CA VAL A 248 -3.51 19.32 6.37
C VAL A 248 -2.39 18.43 6.91
N TYR A 249 -1.17 18.71 6.49
CA TYR A 249 0.05 17.99 6.83
C TYR A 249 1.19 18.95 7.16
N LEU A 250 2.15 18.49 7.95
CA LEU A 250 3.39 19.16 8.27
C LEU A 250 4.56 18.40 7.64
N ASN A 251 5.44 19.15 6.96
CA ASN A 251 6.72 18.66 6.47
C ASN A 251 7.82 19.60 6.94
N THR A 252 8.98 19.06 7.33
CA THR A 252 10.16 19.88 7.66
C THR A 252 11.09 19.90 6.45
N THR A 253 11.62 21.08 6.09
CA THR A 253 12.60 21.17 5.00
C THR A 253 13.88 20.42 5.36
N ARG A 254 14.64 20.01 4.34
CA ARG A 254 15.79 19.12 4.52
C ARG A 254 16.83 19.67 5.50
N ASP A 255 17.03 20.98 5.50
CA ASP A 255 17.94 21.72 6.37
C ASP A 255 17.34 22.12 7.73
N ASN A 256 16.10 21.69 8.01
CA ASN A 256 15.30 22.05 9.17
C ASN A 256 15.05 23.55 9.34
N ARG A 257 15.22 24.38 8.31
CA ARG A 257 15.00 25.83 8.40
C ARG A 257 13.53 26.20 8.45
N TYR A 258 12.70 25.52 7.65
CA TYR A 258 11.28 25.80 7.54
C TYR A 258 10.41 24.58 7.83
N ILE A 259 9.23 24.84 8.38
CA ILE A 259 8.14 23.87 8.47
C ILE A 259 7.11 24.28 7.42
N ILE A 260 6.83 23.38 6.48
CA ILE A 260 5.81 23.54 5.46
C ILE A 260 4.49 22.98 6.01
N ILE A 261 3.46 23.82 6.06
CA ILE A 261 2.08 23.41 6.29
C ILE A 261 1.44 23.21 4.92
N GLN A 262 1.19 21.96 4.57
CA GLN A 262 0.60 21.58 3.29
C GLN A 262 -0.86 21.19 3.49
N THR A 263 -1.76 21.93 2.88
CA THR A 263 -3.13 21.50 2.64
C THR A 263 -3.20 20.83 1.26
N ALA A 264 -3.85 19.68 1.14
CA ALA A 264 -4.07 19.01 -0.13
C ALA A 264 -5.39 18.25 -0.21
N SER A 265 -6.02 18.28 -1.38
CA SER A 265 -7.03 17.34 -1.87
C SER A 265 -6.38 16.41 -2.92
N THR A 266 -7.19 15.64 -3.66
CA THR A 266 -6.70 14.70 -4.70
C THR A 266 -5.90 15.37 -5.83
N ASN A 267 -6.22 16.63 -6.18
CA ASN A 267 -5.64 17.33 -7.34
C ASN A 267 -5.37 18.82 -7.08
N THR A 268 -5.49 19.28 -5.84
CA THR A 268 -5.33 20.69 -5.51
C THR A 268 -4.58 20.83 -4.20
N SER A 269 -3.64 21.76 -4.14
CA SER A 269 -2.83 21.98 -2.94
C SER A 269 -2.69 23.45 -2.59
N GLU A 270 -2.40 23.71 -1.32
CA GLU A 270 -2.04 25.02 -0.77
C GLU A 270 -0.95 24.83 0.29
N ALA A 271 0.07 25.67 0.26
CA ALA A 271 1.19 25.57 1.17
C ALA A 271 1.42 26.92 1.88
N HIS A 272 1.71 26.81 3.17
CA HIS A 272 2.27 27.87 3.97
C HIS A 272 3.63 27.42 4.51
N TYR A 273 4.49 28.35 4.90
CA TYR A 273 5.72 28.04 5.62
C TYR A 273 5.82 28.79 6.95
N LEU A 274 6.54 28.19 7.89
CA LEU A 274 6.93 28.74 9.18
C LEU A 274 8.46 28.74 9.27
N ASP A 275 9.06 29.83 9.74
CA ASP A 275 10.48 29.82 10.13
C ASP A 275 10.64 29.04 11.44
N ALA A 276 11.29 27.87 11.38
CA ALA A 276 11.49 27.01 12.54
C ALA A 276 12.43 27.62 13.60
N ASN A 277 13.22 28.64 13.27
CA ASN A 277 14.04 29.38 14.25
C ASN A 277 13.26 30.47 15.01
N ASN A 278 12.01 30.76 14.64
CA ASN A 278 11.18 31.73 15.33
C ASN A 278 9.98 31.03 15.98
N PRO A 279 10.00 30.80 17.32
CA PRO A 279 8.92 30.09 18.02
C PRO A 279 7.57 30.84 17.99
N ALA A 280 7.58 32.13 17.66
CA ALA A 280 6.38 32.95 17.49
C ALA A 280 5.92 33.06 16.02
N ALA A 281 6.60 32.45 15.05
CA ALA A 281 6.32 32.60 13.62
C ALA A 281 4.85 32.25 13.29
N THR A 282 4.20 33.03 12.43
CA THR A 282 2.86 32.68 11.91
C THR A 282 2.98 32.12 10.49
N PRO A 283 2.05 31.25 10.03
CA PRO A 283 2.12 30.69 8.68
C PRO A 283 2.14 31.79 7.61
N VAL A 284 3.10 31.72 6.69
CA VAL A 284 3.21 32.62 5.53
C VAL A 284 2.80 31.86 4.28
N LEU A 285 1.81 32.38 3.55
CA LEU A 285 1.31 31.75 2.32
C LEU A 285 2.39 31.73 1.22
N ILE A 286 2.54 30.59 0.54
CA ILE A 286 3.38 30.45 -0.65
C ILE A 286 2.55 30.79 -1.90
N GLN A 287 1.47 30.05 -2.11
CA GLN A 287 0.59 30.25 -3.25
C GLN A 287 -0.84 29.88 -2.86
N LYS A 288 -1.81 30.76 -3.12
CA LYS A 288 -3.22 30.41 -2.88
C LYS A 288 -3.62 29.22 -3.76
N ARG A 289 -4.44 28.29 -3.24
CA ARG A 289 -4.92 27.16 -4.04
C ARG A 289 -5.63 27.64 -5.32
N GLU A 290 -5.31 26.97 -6.42
CA GLU A 290 -6.03 27.05 -7.69
C GLU A 290 -6.56 25.65 -7.99
N LYS A 291 -7.79 25.52 -8.45
CA LYS A 291 -8.36 24.21 -8.78
C LYS A 291 -7.46 23.50 -9.80
N ASP A 292 -7.21 22.21 -9.56
CA ASP A 292 -6.35 21.33 -10.37
C ASP A 292 -4.85 21.70 -10.35
N LEU A 293 -4.43 22.66 -9.51
CA LEU A 293 -3.02 22.96 -9.27
C LEU A 293 -2.50 22.19 -8.07
N GLU A 294 -1.63 21.24 -8.35
CA GLU A 294 -0.81 20.54 -7.36
C GLU A 294 0.58 21.17 -7.35
N TYR A 295 1.06 21.46 -6.15
CA TYR A 295 2.40 21.98 -5.92
C TYR A 295 2.89 21.68 -4.50
N TYR A 296 4.17 21.32 -4.40
CA TYR A 296 4.81 20.89 -3.16
C TYR A 296 6.15 21.62 -3.03
N PRO A 297 6.25 22.61 -2.13
CA PRO A 297 7.46 23.39 -1.94
C PRO A 297 8.48 22.66 -1.05
N THR A 298 9.75 22.86 -1.34
CA THR A 298 10.88 22.44 -0.51
C THR A 298 11.99 23.48 -0.55
N TYR A 299 12.92 23.39 0.41
CA TYR A 299 14.00 24.34 0.58
C TYR A 299 15.31 23.59 0.82
N GLN A 300 16.29 23.82 -0.06
CA GLN A 300 17.67 23.35 0.09
C GLN A 300 18.72 24.40 -0.31
N GLU A 301 18.34 25.45 -1.03
CA GLU A 301 19.23 26.51 -1.49
C GLU A 301 18.88 27.83 -0.78
N PRO A 302 19.85 28.57 -0.22
CA PRO A 302 19.58 29.82 0.48
C PRO A 302 18.72 30.81 -0.32
N GLY A 303 17.60 31.23 0.25
CA GLY A 303 16.69 32.23 -0.34
C GLY A 303 15.77 31.71 -1.45
N VAL A 304 15.80 30.41 -1.77
CA VAL A 304 15.06 29.84 -2.91
C VAL A 304 14.20 28.66 -2.46
N PHE A 305 12.91 28.72 -2.78
CA PHE A 305 12.07 27.52 -2.78
C PHE A 305 12.14 26.80 -4.12
N TYR A 306 12.17 25.48 -4.06
CA TYR A 306 11.93 24.60 -5.21
C TYR A 306 10.51 24.07 -5.10
N ILE A 307 9.77 24.11 -6.21
CA ILE A 307 8.34 23.80 -6.27
C ILE A 307 8.11 22.67 -7.26
N TYR A 308 7.82 21.47 -6.77
CA TYR A 308 7.36 20.36 -7.60
C TYR A 308 5.88 20.57 -7.90
N ASN A 309 5.51 20.77 -9.17
CA ASN A 309 4.16 21.22 -9.52
C ASN A 309 3.67 20.72 -10.88
N ASN A 310 2.36 20.82 -11.10
CA ASN A 310 1.69 20.43 -12.34
C ASN A 310 1.19 21.63 -13.18
N LYS A 311 1.62 22.88 -12.90
CA LYS A 311 1.11 24.06 -13.62
C LYS A 311 1.44 23.95 -15.12
N ASN A 312 0.41 23.78 -15.94
CA ASN A 312 0.53 23.51 -17.38
C ASN A 312 1.47 22.33 -17.70
N ALA A 313 1.54 21.35 -16.79
CA ALA A 313 2.50 20.26 -16.83
C ALA A 313 1.88 19.01 -16.21
N LYS A 314 1.10 18.24 -16.97
CA LYS A 314 0.41 17.04 -16.45
C LYS A 314 1.38 16.05 -15.80
N ASN A 315 2.52 15.81 -16.44
CA ASN A 315 3.58 14.94 -15.93
C ASN A 315 4.52 15.62 -14.93
N PHE A 316 4.05 16.71 -14.34
CA PHE A 316 4.76 17.56 -13.39
C PHE A 316 6.08 18.12 -13.93
N LYS A 317 6.62 19.05 -13.15
CA LYS A 317 7.89 19.72 -13.38
C LYS A 317 8.44 20.22 -12.05
N LEU A 318 9.72 20.61 -12.06
CA LEU A 318 10.34 21.29 -10.93
C LEU A 318 10.61 22.74 -11.31
N SER A 319 10.05 23.67 -10.55
CA SER A 319 10.30 25.10 -10.68
C SER A 319 11.07 25.61 -9.46
N LYS A 320 11.61 26.84 -9.54
CA LYS A 320 12.19 27.55 -8.40
C LYS A 320 11.61 28.96 -8.29
N THR A 321 11.63 29.53 -7.09
CA THR A 321 11.12 30.88 -6.82
C THR A 321 11.82 31.51 -5.61
N PRO A 322 12.02 32.85 -5.56
CA PRO A 322 12.52 33.53 -4.37
C PRO A 322 11.56 33.38 -3.19
N ILE A 323 12.09 33.25 -1.97
CA ILE A 323 11.26 33.11 -0.76
C ILE A 323 10.46 34.37 -0.42
N GLU A 324 10.94 35.55 -0.82
CA GLU A 324 10.29 36.84 -0.61
C GLU A 324 9.06 37.03 -1.53
N HIS A 325 9.06 36.34 -2.68
CA HIS A 325 7.99 36.39 -3.68
C HIS A 325 7.70 34.98 -4.21
N PRO A 326 7.18 34.08 -3.35
CA PRO A 326 7.11 32.65 -3.65
C PRO A 326 5.87 32.27 -4.47
N ASP A 327 5.06 33.25 -4.85
CA ASP A 327 3.82 33.06 -5.60
C ASP A 327 4.09 32.61 -7.04
N LEU A 328 3.06 32.02 -7.64
CA LEU A 328 3.10 31.36 -8.95
C LEU A 328 3.67 32.25 -10.07
N ALA A 329 3.51 33.57 -10.00
CA ALA A 329 4.02 34.50 -11.02
C ALA A 329 5.56 34.52 -11.10
N ASN A 330 6.24 34.08 -10.04
CA ASN A 330 7.69 34.09 -9.91
C ASN A 330 8.32 32.70 -10.09
N TRP A 331 7.54 31.69 -10.50
CA TRP A 331 8.06 30.33 -10.69
C TRP A 331 8.80 30.21 -12.02
N THR A 332 10.06 29.77 -11.95
CA THR A 332 10.90 29.50 -13.13
C THR A 332 11.29 28.03 -13.18
N ASP A 333 11.06 27.37 -14.31
CA ASP A 333 11.33 25.94 -14.45
C ASP A 333 12.84 25.62 -14.42
N VAL A 334 13.20 24.57 -13.68
CA VAL A 334 14.57 24.02 -13.58
C VAL A 334 14.64 22.57 -14.03
N VAL A 335 13.56 21.80 -13.89
CA VAL A 335 13.34 20.54 -14.61
C VAL A 335 12.05 20.74 -15.39
N PRO A 336 12.11 20.98 -16.71
CA PRO A 336 10.92 21.30 -17.50
C PRO A 336 10.02 20.07 -17.66
N HIS A 337 8.76 20.34 -17.97
CA HIS A 337 7.75 19.33 -18.30
C HIS A 337 8.16 18.45 -19.50
N SER A 338 7.71 17.19 -19.48
CA SER A 338 7.80 16.26 -20.61
C SER A 338 6.50 15.47 -20.75
N ASP A 339 5.97 15.38 -21.97
CA ASP A 339 4.78 14.57 -22.27
C ASP A 339 5.00 13.07 -22.06
N THR A 340 6.26 12.61 -22.04
CA THR A 340 6.64 11.20 -22.00
C THR A 340 7.38 10.79 -20.73
N ALA A 341 7.78 11.76 -19.90
CA ALA A 341 8.48 11.51 -18.65
C ALA A 341 7.73 12.16 -17.49
N PHE A 342 7.09 11.32 -16.67
CA PHE A 342 6.46 11.75 -15.42
C PHE A 342 7.54 11.97 -14.36
N LEU A 343 7.70 13.20 -13.87
CA LEU A 343 8.59 13.49 -12.75
C LEU A 343 7.95 12.97 -11.47
N GLU A 344 8.58 12.01 -10.79
CA GLU A 344 8.05 11.41 -9.56
C GLU A 344 8.65 12.02 -8.30
N ASP A 345 9.97 12.21 -8.32
CA ASP A 345 10.74 12.69 -7.17
C ASP A 345 12.03 13.38 -7.64
N PHE A 346 12.71 14.06 -6.72
CA PHE A 346 13.94 14.78 -7.01
C PHE A 346 14.82 14.99 -5.77
N ALA A 347 16.11 15.19 -6.02
CA ALA A 347 17.06 15.68 -5.03
C ALA A 347 17.84 16.87 -5.59
N ILE A 348 18.04 17.88 -4.76
CA ILE A 348 18.75 19.11 -5.13
C ILE A 348 20.01 19.22 -4.29
N PHE A 349 21.13 19.42 -4.98
CA PHE A 349 22.45 19.63 -4.41
C PHE A 349 23.07 20.89 -5.02
N LYS A 350 24.17 21.35 -4.43
CA LYS A 350 24.92 22.51 -4.93
C LYS A 350 25.24 22.41 -6.42
N ASN A 351 25.78 21.27 -6.84
CA ASN A 351 26.26 21.07 -8.21
C ASN A 351 25.27 20.31 -9.11
N TYR A 352 24.27 19.64 -8.53
CA TYR A 352 23.43 18.69 -9.24
C TYR A 352 21.95 18.84 -8.89
N ILE A 353 21.08 18.59 -9.86
CA ILE A 353 19.67 18.21 -9.64
C ILE A 353 19.53 16.78 -10.13
N VAL A 354 18.97 15.90 -9.32
CA VAL A 354 18.68 14.52 -9.69
C VAL A 354 17.17 14.38 -9.75
N ALA A 355 16.64 13.97 -10.89
CA ALA A 355 15.21 13.77 -11.12
C ALA A 355 14.92 12.28 -11.30
N GLN A 356 14.02 11.73 -10.48
CA GLN A 356 13.42 10.42 -10.69
C GLN A 356 12.21 10.59 -11.60
N GLN A 357 12.15 9.85 -12.69
CA GLN A 357 11.08 9.93 -13.68
C GLN A 357 10.54 8.56 -14.01
N LYS A 358 9.27 8.47 -14.43
CA LYS A 358 8.74 7.32 -15.17
C LYS A 358 8.69 7.58 -16.65
N ILE A 359 9.31 6.68 -17.40
CA ILE A 359 9.31 6.66 -18.87
C ILE A 359 8.91 5.26 -19.30
N ASN A 360 7.83 5.13 -20.06
CA ASN A 360 7.28 3.84 -20.51
C ASN A 360 7.03 2.83 -19.36
N GLY A 361 6.72 3.32 -18.15
CA GLY A 361 6.45 2.50 -16.97
C GLY A 361 7.67 1.87 -16.33
N LEU A 362 8.86 2.44 -16.55
CA LEU A 362 10.08 2.13 -15.82
C LEU A 362 10.62 3.39 -15.17
N THR A 363 11.18 3.23 -13.98
CA THR A 363 11.88 4.33 -13.31
C THR A 363 13.18 4.66 -14.03
N GLN A 364 13.46 5.94 -14.17
CA GLN A 364 14.67 6.52 -14.74
C GLN A 364 15.21 7.56 -13.76
N ILE A 365 16.52 7.55 -13.49
CA ILE A 365 17.17 8.59 -12.70
C ILE A 365 18.01 9.45 -13.63
N LYS A 366 17.57 10.70 -13.83
CA LYS A 366 18.26 11.72 -14.63
C LYS A 366 19.09 12.62 -13.72
N VAL A 367 20.39 12.68 -13.96
CA VAL A 367 21.30 13.59 -13.27
C VAL A 367 21.54 14.81 -14.15
N ILE A 368 21.28 16.01 -13.62
CA ILE A 368 21.49 17.31 -14.25
C ILE A 368 22.66 17.98 -13.55
N ASP A 369 23.79 18.14 -14.24
CA ASP A 369 24.97 18.87 -13.77
C ASP A 369 24.77 20.37 -14.03
N ARG A 370 24.56 21.12 -12.94
CA ARG A 370 24.31 22.57 -12.96
C ARG A 370 25.57 23.36 -13.33
N THR A 371 26.75 22.77 -13.12
CA THR A 371 28.05 23.42 -13.35
C THR A 371 28.47 23.35 -14.82
N LYS A 372 28.03 22.31 -15.53
CA LYS A 372 28.37 22.05 -16.94
C LYS A 372 27.19 22.23 -17.90
N ASN A 373 25.99 22.51 -17.38
CA ASN A 373 24.74 22.53 -18.14
C ASN A 373 24.55 21.26 -18.99
N SER A 374 24.74 20.10 -18.37
CA SER A 374 24.65 18.80 -19.03
C SER A 374 23.79 17.83 -18.23
N SER A 375 23.31 16.76 -18.85
CA SER A 375 22.56 15.73 -18.13
C SER A 375 22.80 14.33 -18.69
N TYR A 376 22.54 13.31 -17.88
CA TYR A 376 22.63 11.90 -18.28
C TYR A 376 21.70 11.03 -17.42
N TYR A 377 21.37 9.83 -17.89
CA TYR A 377 20.62 8.85 -17.10
C TYR A 377 21.55 7.84 -16.43
N VAL A 378 21.19 7.39 -15.24
CA VAL A 378 21.84 6.25 -14.57
C VAL A 378 21.43 4.95 -15.26
N ASP A 379 22.40 4.06 -15.51
CA ASP A 379 22.15 2.75 -16.11
C ASP A 379 21.99 1.65 -15.05
N PHE A 380 20.85 0.96 -15.11
CA PHE A 380 20.45 -0.07 -14.16
C PHE A 380 20.69 -1.50 -14.67
N GLY A 381 20.78 -1.72 -15.98
CA GLY A 381 21.19 -3.01 -16.58
C GLY A 381 20.15 -4.15 -16.61
N GLU A 382 18.88 -3.93 -16.25
CA GLU A 382 17.78 -4.91 -16.42
C GLU A 382 16.64 -4.32 -17.27
N GLU A 383 15.80 -5.18 -17.86
CA GLU A 383 14.66 -4.77 -18.71
C GLU A 383 13.43 -4.34 -17.90
N ASP A 384 13.15 -5.00 -16.77
CA ASP A 384 11.98 -4.72 -15.92
C ASP A 384 12.39 -4.62 -14.45
N TYR A 385 12.52 -3.39 -13.98
CA TYR A 385 13.02 -3.06 -12.66
C TYR A 385 12.32 -1.83 -12.11
N VAL A 386 12.58 -1.58 -10.84
CA VAL A 386 12.26 -0.33 -10.18
C VAL A 386 13.49 0.17 -9.43
N ALA A 387 13.67 1.49 -9.45
CA ALA A 387 14.69 2.17 -8.68
C ALA A 387 14.07 3.34 -7.95
N GLU A 388 14.41 3.52 -6.68
CA GLU A 388 13.91 4.63 -5.86
C GLU A 388 15.06 5.52 -5.44
N LEU A 389 14.92 6.82 -5.70
CA LEU A 389 15.87 7.83 -5.28
C LEU A 389 15.86 7.95 -3.75
N GLY A 390 17.07 7.99 -3.18
CA GLY A 390 17.27 8.25 -1.77
C GLY A 390 18.44 9.17 -1.55
N VAL A 391 18.51 9.77 -0.36
CA VAL A 391 19.64 10.61 0.00
C VAL A 391 20.09 10.28 1.43
N ALA A 392 21.39 10.09 1.59
CA ALA A 392 21.99 9.58 2.82
C ALA A 392 22.10 10.61 3.95
N THR A 393 22.01 11.91 3.64
CA THR A 393 22.30 13.01 4.57
C THR A 393 21.53 14.26 4.21
N ASP A 394 21.20 15.08 5.20
CA ASP A 394 20.69 16.44 5.06
C ASP A 394 21.65 17.45 4.38
N ASP A 395 22.92 17.10 4.15
CA ASP A 395 23.89 18.00 3.52
C ASP A 395 23.60 18.30 2.04
N TYR A 396 23.57 19.59 1.70
CA TYR A 396 23.38 20.13 0.35
C TYR A 396 24.64 20.04 -0.52
N ASN A 397 25.82 19.98 0.11
CA ASN A 397 27.12 20.02 -0.55
C ASN A 397 27.69 18.62 -0.81
N ILE A 398 26.84 17.71 -1.29
CA ILE A 398 27.24 16.35 -1.63
C ILE A 398 27.14 16.08 -3.12
N ASP A 399 28.03 15.24 -3.61
CA ASP A 399 28.07 14.81 -5.02
C ASP A 399 27.73 13.31 -5.13
N SER A 400 26.82 12.83 -4.29
CA SER A 400 26.38 11.43 -4.28
C SER A 400 24.92 11.28 -3.86
N ILE A 401 24.25 10.30 -4.44
CA ILE A 401 22.90 9.86 -4.05
C ILE A 401 22.95 8.41 -3.56
N ARG A 402 21.93 8.01 -2.81
CA ARG A 402 21.59 6.59 -2.70
C ARG A 402 20.47 6.29 -3.68
N TYR A 403 20.38 5.05 -4.13
CA TYR A 403 19.14 4.56 -4.70
C TYR A 403 18.92 3.12 -4.26
N ASN A 404 17.67 2.79 -3.98
CA ASN A 404 17.25 1.42 -3.81
C ASN A 404 16.90 0.86 -5.20
N TYR A 405 17.25 -0.39 -5.44
CA TYR A 405 17.01 -1.08 -6.70
C TYR A 405 16.37 -2.44 -6.43
N SER A 406 15.36 -2.81 -7.20
CA SER A 406 14.66 -4.08 -7.06
C SER A 406 14.05 -4.51 -8.38
N SER A 407 13.82 -5.82 -8.54
CA SER A 407 13.00 -6.38 -9.60
C SER A 407 12.29 -7.62 -9.06
N LEU A 408 11.38 -8.22 -9.84
CA LEU A 408 10.70 -9.45 -9.39
C LEU A 408 11.67 -10.62 -9.10
N THR A 409 12.90 -10.56 -9.62
CA THR A 409 13.95 -11.57 -9.38
C THR A 409 15.09 -11.10 -8.49
N THR A 410 15.29 -9.78 -8.36
CA THR A 410 16.43 -9.19 -7.64
C THR A 410 15.98 -8.59 -6.32
N PRO A 411 16.37 -9.16 -5.15
CA PRO A 411 16.06 -8.59 -3.84
C PRO A 411 16.50 -7.13 -3.70
N ALA A 412 15.84 -6.38 -2.81
CA ALA A 412 16.10 -4.96 -2.62
C ALA A 412 17.61 -4.70 -2.40
N THR A 413 18.19 -3.85 -3.22
CA THR A 413 19.63 -3.60 -3.29
C THR A 413 19.90 -2.11 -3.26
N ASP A 414 20.58 -1.65 -2.22
CA ASP A 414 20.95 -0.25 -2.05
C ASP A 414 22.33 0.02 -2.63
N TYR A 415 22.42 1.04 -3.48
CA TYR A 415 23.67 1.55 -4.03
C TYR A 415 23.94 2.97 -3.56
N MET A 416 25.21 3.30 -3.38
CA MET A 416 25.69 4.68 -3.41
C MET A 416 26.15 4.99 -4.83
N TYR A 417 25.70 6.11 -5.38
CA TYR A 417 26.09 6.56 -6.71
C TYR A 417 26.81 7.89 -6.63
N ASN A 418 28.05 7.93 -7.12
CA ASN A 418 28.84 9.15 -7.19
C ASN A 418 28.52 9.92 -8.48
N LEU A 419 28.02 11.14 -8.36
CA LEU A 419 27.53 11.96 -9.47
C LEU A 419 28.67 12.53 -10.32
N THR A 420 29.89 12.63 -9.77
CA THR A 420 31.06 13.15 -10.48
C THR A 420 31.74 12.08 -11.33
N SER A 421 32.10 10.96 -10.71
CA SER A 421 32.80 9.84 -11.36
C SER A 421 31.86 8.86 -12.07
N LYS A 422 30.54 8.97 -11.83
CA LYS A 422 29.49 8.12 -12.41
C LYS A 422 29.57 6.65 -12.01
N THR A 423 30.19 6.35 -10.86
CA THR A 423 30.36 4.99 -10.36
C THR A 423 29.31 4.64 -9.30
N LYS A 424 28.79 3.41 -9.34
CA LYS A 424 27.95 2.83 -8.27
C LYS A 424 28.76 1.92 -7.34
N THR A 425 28.48 2.00 -6.04
CA THR A 425 29.02 1.12 -5.00
C THR A 425 27.87 0.42 -4.30
N LEU A 426 27.91 -0.91 -4.24
CA LEU A 426 26.93 -1.69 -3.48
C LEU A 426 27.08 -1.39 -1.99
N LEU A 427 26.01 -0.94 -1.34
CA LEU A 427 25.98 -0.71 0.10
C LEU A 427 25.40 -1.92 0.83
N LYS A 428 24.26 -2.41 0.35
CA LYS A 428 23.55 -3.52 0.97
C LYS A 428 22.67 -4.22 -0.06
N GLN A 429 22.55 -5.53 0.05
CA GLN A 429 21.49 -6.29 -0.60
C GLN A 429 20.69 -7.03 0.48
N GLN A 430 19.37 -7.03 0.34
CA GLN A 430 18.48 -7.79 1.20
C GLN A 430 18.87 -9.27 1.17
N LYS A 431 19.20 -9.81 2.35
CA LYS A 431 19.40 -11.25 2.50
C LYS A 431 18.04 -11.95 2.48
N VAL A 432 17.90 -12.95 1.63
CA VAL A 432 16.71 -13.80 1.56
C VAL A 432 17.10 -15.20 2.02
N GLY A 433 16.46 -15.67 3.08
CA GLY A 433 16.70 -17.02 3.61
C GLY A 433 16.00 -18.12 2.81
N GLY A 434 15.84 -19.30 3.41
CA GLY A 434 15.07 -20.41 2.80
C GLY A 434 15.67 -21.00 1.52
N GLY A 435 16.96 -20.80 1.25
CA GLY A 435 17.64 -21.33 0.06
C GLY A 435 17.26 -20.62 -1.24
N PHE A 436 16.79 -19.38 -1.16
CA PHE A 436 16.50 -18.55 -2.33
C PHE A 436 17.71 -18.42 -3.25
N ASP A 437 17.46 -18.60 -4.55
CA ASP A 437 18.44 -18.48 -5.61
C ASP A 437 17.77 -17.77 -6.79
N ALA A 438 18.13 -16.50 -6.99
CA ALA A 438 17.57 -15.65 -8.04
C ALA A 438 17.72 -16.28 -9.43
N THR A 439 18.76 -17.11 -9.65
CA THR A 439 19.02 -17.74 -10.95
C THR A 439 17.98 -18.78 -11.33
N LYS A 440 17.06 -19.18 -10.43
CA LYS A 440 15.96 -20.11 -10.73
C LYS A 440 14.72 -19.41 -11.31
N TYR A 441 14.65 -18.10 -11.22
CA TYR A 441 13.49 -17.33 -11.64
C TYR A 441 13.81 -16.49 -12.88
N GLU A 442 12.77 -16.15 -13.62
CA GLU A 442 12.84 -15.30 -14.81
C GLU A 442 11.69 -14.30 -14.74
N THR A 443 11.98 -13.04 -15.06
CA THR A 443 10.98 -11.98 -15.21
C THR A 443 10.87 -11.54 -16.66
N LYS A 444 9.67 -11.13 -17.09
CA LYS A 444 9.40 -10.55 -18.41
C LYS A 444 8.45 -9.38 -18.29
N ARG A 445 8.61 -8.41 -19.18
CA ARG A 445 7.62 -7.36 -19.42
C ARG A 445 6.81 -7.69 -20.66
N LEU A 446 5.50 -7.73 -20.51
CA LEU A 446 4.53 -8.00 -21.57
C LEU A 446 3.65 -6.77 -21.77
N TRP A 447 2.90 -6.75 -22.88
CA TRP A 447 1.95 -5.69 -23.19
C TRP A 447 0.64 -6.30 -23.70
N ALA A 448 -0.41 -6.21 -22.89
CA ALA A 448 -1.75 -6.59 -23.30
C ALA A 448 -2.41 -5.43 -24.05
N LYS A 449 -3.08 -5.72 -25.16
CA LYS A 449 -3.90 -4.73 -25.85
C LYS A 449 -5.30 -4.73 -25.25
N ALA A 450 -5.68 -3.64 -24.58
CA ALA A 450 -7.02 -3.43 -24.06
C ALA A 450 -8.04 -3.30 -25.20
N THR A 451 -9.32 -3.47 -24.86
CA THR A 451 -10.45 -3.43 -25.80
C THR A 451 -10.53 -2.10 -26.56
N ASP A 452 -10.12 -0.99 -25.95
CA ASP A 452 -10.06 0.34 -26.57
C ASP A 452 -8.77 0.60 -27.37
N GLY A 453 -7.89 -0.40 -27.48
CA GLY A 453 -6.62 -0.36 -28.20
C GLY A 453 -5.42 0.10 -27.37
N THR A 454 -5.61 0.51 -26.12
CA THR A 454 -4.53 0.91 -25.21
C THR A 454 -3.60 -0.28 -24.91
N MET A 455 -2.29 -0.05 -24.91
CA MET A 455 -1.33 -1.09 -24.51
C MET A 455 -1.08 -0.99 -23.00
N VAL A 456 -1.50 -2.01 -22.25
CA VAL A 456 -1.35 -2.12 -20.80
C VAL A 456 -0.12 -2.98 -20.48
N PRO A 457 0.89 -2.46 -19.77
CA PRO A 457 2.06 -3.26 -19.40
C PRO A 457 1.72 -4.32 -18.35
N ILE A 458 2.42 -5.45 -18.41
CA ILE A 458 2.35 -6.53 -17.40
C ILE A 458 3.77 -6.95 -17.05
N SER A 459 4.10 -6.99 -15.76
CA SER A 459 5.33 -7.63 -15.26
C SER A 459 4.98 -9.04 -14.80
N ILE A 460 5.73 -10.06 -15.23
CA ILE A 460 5.50 -11.46 -14.84
C ILE A 460 6.79 -12.10 -14.35
N VAL A 461 6.72 -12.89 -13.28
CA VAL A 461 7.80 -13.74 -12.79
C VAL A 461 7.34 -15.18 -12.62
N TYR A 462 8.22 -16.12 -12.93
CA TYR A 462 8.01 -17.56 -12.75
C TYR A 462 9.33 -18.28 -12.52
N ARG A 463 9.24 -19.51 -12.02
CA ARG A 463 10.39 -20.39 -11.84
C ARG A 463 10.66 -21.18 -13.13
N LYS A 464 11.89 -21.11 -13.65
CA LYS A 464 12.26 -21.57 -15.00
C LYS A 464 12.08 -23.06 -15.23
N ASP A 465 12.43 -23.88 -14.24
CA ASP A 465 12.39 -25.35 -14.32
C ASP A 465 10.96 -25.91 -14.29
N ASN A 466 10.00 -25.15 -13.76
CA ASN A 466 8.61 -25.57 -13.58
C ASN A 466 7.62 -24.92 -14.56
N PHE A 467 8.00 -23.84 -15.23
CA PHE A 467 7.10 -23.08 -16.10
C PHE A 467 6.99 -23.67 -17.51
N LYS A 468 5.76 -23.78 -18.02
CA LYS A 468 5.47 -24.17 -19.42
C LYS A 468 4.43 -23.23 -20.02
N LYS A 469 4.74 -22.54 -21.13
CA LYS A 469 3.77 -21.65 -21.81
C LYS A 469 2.73 -22.44 -22.63
N ASP A 470 2.00 -23.34 -21.97
CA ASP A 470 0.95 -24.21 -22.55
C ASP A 470 -0.42 -24.04 -21.86
N GLY A 471 -0.53 -23.08 -20.93
CA GLY A 471 -1.74 -22.78 -20.17
C GLY A 471 -1.88 -23.59 -18.87
N SER A 472 -0.94 -24.50 -18.58
CA SER A 472 -1.05 -25.39 -17.42
C SER A 472 -0.60 -24.78 -16.09
N ASN A 473 0.10 -23.65 -16.08
CA ASN A 473 0.58 -23.05 -14.83
C ASN A 473 -0.55 -22.33 -14.08
N PRO A 474 -0.68 -22.55 -12.76
CA PRO A 474 -1.44 -21.63 -11.93
C PRO A 474 -0.79 -20.25 -11.90
N MET A 475 -1.62 -19.23 -11.72
CA MET A 475 -1.16 -17.85 -11.74
C MET A 475 -1.86 -17.02 -10.67
N LEU A 476 -1.11 -16.14 -10.02
CA LEU A 476 -1.65 -15.04 -9.24
C LEU A 476 -1.42 -13.73 -9.99
N LEU A 477 -2.49 -13.06 -10.40
CA LEU A 477 -2.48 -11.74 -11.05
C LEU A 477 -2.87 -10.66 -10.03
N TYR A 478 -2.01 -9.68 -9.84
CA TYR A 478 -2.19 -8.57 -8.89
C TYR A 478 -2.36 -7.23 -9.61
N ALA A 479 -3.19 -6.35 -9.05
CA ALA A 479 -3.23 -4.93 -9.41
C ALA A 479 -3.87 -4.07 -8.31
N TYR A 480 -3.64 -2.75 -8.37
CA TYR A 480 -4.29 -1.75 -7.51
C TYR A 480 -5.12 -0.73 -8.30
N GLY A 481 -4.49 0.07 -9.17
CA GLY A 481 -5.17 0.89 -10.17
C GLY A 481 -6.02 2.04 -9.65
N SER A 482 -5.61 2.74 -8.58
CA SER A 482 -6.32 3.90 -8.03
C SER A 482 -5.35 4.93 -7.42
N TYR A 483 -5.82 6.18 -7.26
CA TYR A 483 -5.08 7.32 -6.67
C TYR A 483 -3.77 7.70 -7.36
N GLY A 484 -3.50 7.14 -8.54
CA GLY A 484 -2.22 7.30 -9.21
C GLY A 484 -1.08 6.54 -8.55
N ALA A 485 -1.39 5.65 -7.60
CA ALA A 485 -0.42 4.80 -6.94
C ALA A 485 0.12 3.77 -7.94
N ASN A 486 1.44 3.75 -8.11
CA ASN A 486 2.11 2.79 -8.96
C ASN A 486 2.15 1.41 -8.31
N THR A 487 2.00 0.38 -9.13
CA THR A 487 2.21 -1.02 -8.73
C THR A 487 3.54 -1.54 -9.26
N ASP A 488 4.64 -1.00 -8.76
CA ASP A 488 5.97 -1.31 -9.31
C ASP A 488 6.44 -2.76 -9.03
N PRO A 489 7.27 -3.34 -9.92
CA PRO A 489 7.68 -4.74 -9.88
C PRO A 489 8.78 -5.05 -8.84
N TYR A 490 8.55 -4.72 -7.56
CA TYR A 490 9.50 -5.02 -6.47
C TYR A 490 9.58 -6.51 -6.14
N PHE A 491 10.78 -6.96 -5.75
CA PHE A 491 10.98 -8.26 -5.13
C PHE A 491 10.14 -8.41 -3.86
N THR A 492 9.32 -9.46 -3.83
CA THR A 492 8.54 -9.82 -2.64
C THR A 492 8.84 -11.26 -2.26
N SER A 493 9.58 -11.47 -1.17
CA SER A 493 10.02 -12.82 -0.75
C SER A 493 8.87 -13.81 -0.49
N SER A 494 7.67 -13.33 -0.16
CA SER A 494 6.53 -14.22 0.09
C SER A 494 6.12 -14.99 -1.16
N ILE A 495 6.14 -14.35 -2.34
CA ILE A 495 5.67 -14.97 -3.58
C ILE A 495 6.46 -16.22 -3.97
N ILE A 496 7.70 -16.33 -3.49
CA ILE A 496 8.57 -17.48 -3.72
C ILE A 496 7.91 -18.80 -3.28
N SER A 497 7.13 -18.81 -2.19
CA SER A 497 6.38 -20.02 -1.79
C SER A 497 5.36 -20.48 -2.84
N LEU A 498 4.80 -19.58 -3.63
CA LEU A 498 3.93 -19.93 -4.77
C LEU A 498 4.76 -20.33 -6.00
N LEU A 499 5.80 -19.56 -6.32
CA LEU A 499 6.66 -19.84 -7.49
C LEU A 499 7.32 -21.23 -7.39
N ASP A 500 7.76 -21.62 -6.20
CA ASP A 500 8.33 -22.95 -5.93
C ASP A 500 7.30 -24.09 -6.07
N ARG A 501 6.01 -23.76 -6.10
CA ARG A 501 4.89 -24.68 -6.33
C ARG A 501 4.33 -24.58 -7.76
N GLY A 502 5.05 -23.92 -8.67
CA GLY A 502 4.69 -23.84 -10.09
C GLY A 502 3.70 -22.72 -10.43
N PHE A 503 3.37 -21.84 -9.49
CA PHE A 503 2.66 -20.61 -9.84
C PHE A 503 3.57 -19.67 -10.65
N SER A 504 2.96 -18.93 -11.55
CA SER A 504 3.47 -17.65 -12.02
C SER A 504 2.85 -16.52 -11.19
N TYR A 505 3.56 -15.40 -11.04
CA TYR A 505 3.03 -14.18 -10.47
C TYR A 505 3.11 -13.06 -11.50
N ALA A 506 2.03 -12.32 -11.67
CA ALA A 506 1.96 -11.21 -12.62
C ALA A 506 1.37 -9.97 -11.95
N ILE A 507 1.82 -8.81 -12.39
CA ILE A 507 1.29 -7.49 -12.03
C ILE A 507 0.76 -6.85 -13.31
N ALA A 508 -0.52 -6.49 -13.31
CA ALA A 508 -1.11 -5.69 -14.38
C ALA A 508 -1.03 -4.20 -14.02
N HIS A 509 -0.31 -3.42 -14.83
CA HIS A 509 -0.08 -1.98 -14.63
C HIS A 509 -1.25 -1.16 -15.22
N ILE A 510 -2.46 -1.43 -14.72
CA ILE A 510 -3.74 -0.93 -15.25
C ILE A 510 -3.94 0.57 -15.04
N ARG A 511 -4.81 1.20 -15.85
CA ARG A 511 -5.18 2.62 -15.67
C ARG A 511 -5.74 2.89 -14.27
N GLY A 512 -5.42 4.09 -13.77
CA GLY A 512 -5.68 4.52 -12.40
C GLY A 512 -4.43 4.52 -11.51
N GLY A 513 -3.33 3.87 -11.94
CA GLY A 513 -1.97 4.15 -11.47
C GLY A 513 -1.29 5.26 -12.29
N GLN A 514 0.01 5.52 -12.08
CA GLN A 514 0.80 6.51 -12.84
C GLN A 514 2.01 5.90 -13.55
N GLU A 515 1.97 4.59 -13.83
CA GLU A 515 3.09 3.89 -14.47
C GLU A 515 3.43 4.54 -15.82
N LEU A 516 2.42 4.95 -16.59
CA LEU A 516 2.59 5.69 -17.86
C LEU A 516 2.35 7.20 -17.71
N GLY A 517 2.51 7.74 -16.50
CA GLY A 517 2.37 9.17 -16.17
C GLY A 517 0.96 9.60 -15.77
N ARG A 518 0.76 10.90 -15.54
CA ARG A 518 -0.47 11.45 -14.93
C ARG A 518 -1.73 11.15 -15.74
N LYS A 519 -1.62 11.13 -17.07
CA LYS A 519 -2.74 10.76 -17.95
C LYS A 519 -3.24 9.34 -17.68
N TRP A 520 -2.35 8.40 -17.34
CA TRP A 520 -2.71 7.03 -17.00
C TRP A 520 -3.63 6.94 -15.77
N TYR A 521 -3.42 7.84 -14.81
CA TYR A 521 -4.27 7.99 -13.64
C TYR A 521 -5.60 8.66 -13.97
N GLU A 522 -5.57 9.78 -14.71
CA GLU A 522 -6.78 10.50 -15.14
C GLU A 522 -7.73 9.63 -15.97
N ASP A 523 -7.17 8.73 -16.79
CA ASP A 523 -7.92 7.76 -17.59
C ASP A 523 -8.42 6.56 -16.77
N GLY A 524 -8.21 6.50 -15.46
CA GLY A 524 -8.67 5.42 -14.57
C GLY A 524 -9.34 5.90 -13.28
N ARG A 525 -9.89 7.12 -13.30
CA ARG A 525 -10.63 7.73 -12.17
C ARG A 525 -11.91 8.42 -12.65
N MET A 526 -12.78 8.82 -11.72
CA MET A 526 -14.02 9.54 -12.02
C MET A 526 -14.86 8.80 -13.08
N LEU A 527 -15.31 9.48 -14.14
CA LEU A 527 -16.09 8.91 -15.25
C LEU A 527 -15.29 8.01 -16.21
N ASN A 528 -14.00 7.81 -15.94
CA ASN A 528 -13.16 6.85 -16.63
C ASN A 528 -12.85 5.61 -15.77
N LYS A 529 -13.42 5.52 -14.55
CA LYS A 529 -13.01 4.48 -13.58
C LYS A 529 -13.14 3.06 -14.11
N LYS A 530 -14.08 2.78 -15.01
CA LYS A 530 -14.25 1.46 -15.62
C LYS A 530 -13.01 0.95 -16.36
N ASN A 531 -12.16 1.84 -16.86
CA ASN A 531 -10.93 1.47 -17.54
C ASN A 531 -10.02 0.63 -16.65
N THR A 532 -9.97 0.91 -15.33
CA THR A 532 -9.26 0.07 -14.36
C THR A 532 -9.73 -1.39 -14.42
N PHE A 533 -11.04 -1.61 -14.46
CA PHE A 533 -11.63 -2.96 -14.43
C PHE A 533 -11.45 -3.67 -15.77
N THR A 534 -11.68 -2.97 -16.88
CA THR A 534 -11.56 -3.54 -18.22
C THR A 534 -10.10 -3.84 -18.57
N ASP A 535 -9.15 -2.98 -18.18
CA ASP A 535 -7.72 -3.24 -18.37
C ASP A 535 -7.28 -4.51 -17.64
N PHE A 536 -7.76 -4.71 -16.40
CA PHE A 536 -7.43 -5.90 -15.63
C PHE A 536 -8.00 -7.18 -16.28
N ILE A 537 -9.25 -7.12 -16.75
CA ILE A 537 -9.89 -8.23 -17.48
C ILE A 537 -9.15 -8.52 -18.79
N ASP A 538 -8.75 -7.49 -19.53
CA ASP A 538 -8.04 -7.64 -20.80
C ASP A 538 -6.63 -8.21 -20.58
N CYS A 539 -5.93 -7.80 -19.51
CA CYS A 539 -4.67 -8.40 -19.10
C CYS A 539 -4.83 -9.88 -18.73
N ALA A 540 -5.84 -10.21 -17.93
CA ALA A 540 -6.16 -11.59 -17.56
C ALA A 540 -6.46 -12.45 -18.80
N GLN A 541 -7.30 -11.94 -19.71
CA GLN A 541 -7.65 -12.64 -20.95
C GLN A 541 -6.45 -12.81 -21.87
N TYR A 542 -5.58 -11.80 -21.99
CA TYR A 542 -4.31 -11.89 -22.71
C TYR A 542 -3.45 -13.03 -22.16
N LEU A 543 -3.26 -13.11 -20.84
CA LEU A 543 -2.43 -14.15 -20.20
C LEU A 543 -2.99 -15.57 -20.41
N VAL A 544 -4.32 -15.72 -20.43
CA VAL A 544 -5.00 -16.98 -20.79
C VAL A 544 -4.79 -17.32 -22.27
N ASN A 545 -5.05 -16.38 -23.17
CA ASN A 545 -4.94 -16.58 -24.63
C ASN A 545 -3.51 -16.92 -25.06
N GLU A 546 -2.54 -16.25 -24.45
CA GLU A 546 -1.11 -16.48 -24.67
C GLU A 546 -0.57 -17.72 -23.95
N LYS A 547 -1.43 -18.47 -23.26
CA LYS A 547 -1.10 -19.74 -22.59
C LYS A 547 -0.06 -19.59 -21.47
N TYR A 548 -0.03 -18.45 -20.80
CA TYR A 548 0.70 -18.33 -19.53
C TYR A 548 -0.04 -19.07 -18.41
N THR A 549 -1.36 -19.11 -18.48
CA THR A 549 -2.26 -19.77 -17.54
C THR A 549 -3.58 -20.17 -18.24
N SER A 550 -4.58 -20.60 -17.47
CA SER A 550 -5.95 -20.88 -17.91
C SER A 550 -6.94 -20.33 -16.89
N SER A 551 -8.18 -20.02 -17.27
CA SER A 551 -9.20 -19.53 -16.31
C SER A 551 -9.37 -20.44 -15.09
N ASP A 552 -9.28 -21.77 -15.27
CA ASP A 552 -9.38 -22.78 -14.20
C ASP A 552 -8.20 -22.76 -13.21
N LYS A 553 -7.18 -21.93 -13.47
CA LYS A 553 -5.96 -21.82 -12.65
C LYS A 553 -5.51 -20.37 -12.42
N LEU A 554 -6.30 -19.39 -12.86
CA LEU A 554 -6.00 -17.97 -12.70
C LEU A 554 -6.65 -17.44 -11.42
N PHE A 555 -5.83 -16.89 -10.53
CA PHE A 555 -6.26 -16.18 -9.34
C PHE A 555 -6.03 -14.69 -9.50
N ALA A 556 -6.94 -13.87 -8.97
CA ALA A 556 -6.78 -12.42 -8.90
C ALA A 556 -6.60 -11.95 -7.45
N ASN A 557 -5.81 -10.90 -7.24
CA ASN A 557 -5.62 -10.29 -5.93
C ASN A 557 -5.54 -8.76 -6.01
N GLY A 558 -6.12 -8.11 -5.00
CA GLY A 558 -6.04 -6.67 -4.78
C GLY A 558 -6.52 -6.32 -3.37
N GLY A 559 -5.96 -5.25 -2.80
CA GLY A 559 -6.30 -4.76 -1.47
C GLY A 559 -6.84 -3.33 -1.46
N SER A 560 -7.70 -2.96 -0.51
CA SER A 560 -8.29 -1.63 -0.40
C SER A 560 -9.08 -1.25 -1.67
N ALA A 561 -8.71 -0.17 -2.38
CA ALA A 561 -9.24 0.12 -3.72
C ALA A 561 -8.90 -0.95 -4.78
N GLY A 562 -7.78 -1.66 -4.65
CA GLY A 562 -7.53 -2.89 -5.42
C GLY A 562 -8.51 -4.02 -5.06
N GLY A 563 -9.03 -4.03 -3.82
CA GLY A 563 -10.09 -4.92 -3.38
C GLY A 563 -11.45 -4.59 -4.02
N MET A 564 -11.76 -3.30 -4.19
CA MET A 564 -12.91 -2.85 -5.00
C MET A 564 -12.81 -3.39 -6.43
N LEU A 565 -11.62 -3.33 -7.04
CA LEU A 565 -11.36 -3.91 -8.36
C LEU A 565 -11.72 -5.41 -8.40
N MET A 566 -11.34 -6.18 -7.36
CA MET A 566 -11.71 -7.60 -7.25
C MET A 566 -13.23 -7.82 -7.22
N GLY A 567 -13.98 -6.97 -6.53
CA GLY A 567 -15.45 -7.03 -6.52
C GLY A 567 -16.06 -6.70 -7.88
N ALA A 568 -15.56 -5.68 -8.57
CA ALA A 568 -16.07 -5.28 -9.88
C ALA A 568 -15.83 -6.37 -10.95
N ILE A 569 -14.60 -6.91 -11.03
CA ILE A 569 -14.23 -7.91 -12.05
C ILE A 569 -14.94 -9.25 -11.83
N THR A 570 -15.25 -9.63 -10.60
CA THR A 570 -16.05 -10.83 -10.32
C THR A 570 -17.51 -10.69 -10.72
N ASN A 571 -18.08 -9.48 -10.73
CA ASN A 571 -19.41 -9.23 -11.30
C ASN A 571 -19.39 -9.20 -12.83
N MET A 572 -18.34 -8.61 -13.43
CA MET A 572 -18.22 -8.46 -14.88
C MET A 572 -17.87 -9.77 -15.59
N ARG A 573 -16.88 -10.51 -15.06
CA ARG A 573 -16.33 -11.76 -15.62
C ARG A 573 -16.15 -12.84 -14.55
N PRO A 574 -17.26 -13.31 -13.93
CA PRO A 574 -17.20 -14.39 -12.92
C PRO A 574 -16.60 -15.70 -13.47
N ASP A 575 -16.59 -15.88 -14.78
CA ASP A 575 -16.08 -17.05 -15.51
C ASP A 575 -14.55 -17.06 -15.69
N LEU A 576 -13.88 -15.92 -15.55
CA LEU A 576 -12.47 -15.76 -15.96
C LEU A 576 -11.47 -16.24 -14.91
N PHE A 577 -11.89 -16.35 -13.65
CA PHE A 577 -11.00 -16.62 -12.52
C PHE A 577 -11.38 -17.92 -11.82
N LYS A 578 -10.38 -18.69 -11.38
CA LYS A 578 -10.56 -19.83 -10.48
C LYS A 578 -10.87 -19.36 -9.06
N GLY A 579 -10.17 -18.31 -8.63
CA GLY A 579 -10.34 -17.73 -7.31
C GLY A 579 -9.92 -16.27 -7.22
N VAL A 580 -10.39 -15.57 -6.19
CA VAL A 580 -10.14 -14.14 -5.96
C VAL A 580 -9.83 -13.89 -4.50
N LEU A 581 -8.73 -13.17 -4.25
CA LEU A 581 -8.32 -12.68 -2.94
C LEU A 581 -8.61 -11.17 -2.84
N ALA A 582 -9.67 -10.81 -2.11
CA ALA A 582 -10.09 -9.42 -1.93
C ALA A 582 -9.71 -8.95 -0.52
N GLU A 583 -8.67 -8.11 -0.41
CA GLU A 583 -8.12 -7.71 0.90
C GLU A 583 -8.68 -6.37 1.35
N VAL A 584 -9.24 -6.30 2.56
CA VAL A 584 -9.93 -5.09 3.09
C VAL A 584 -10.70 -4.32 1.99
N PRO A 585 -11.56 -4.99 1.19
CA PRO A 585 -12.01 -4.44 -0.07
C PRO A 585 -13.17 -3.46 0.12
N TRP A 586 -13.09 -2.31 -0.55
CA TRP A 586 -14.19 -1.35 -0.56
C TRP A 586 -15.25 -1.76 -1.58
N MET A 587 -16.44 -2.16 -1.12
CA MET A 587 -17.47 -2.78 -1.97
C MET A 587 -18.76 -1.97 -2.08
N ASP A 588 -19.07 -1.16 -1.07
CA ASP A 588 -20.36 -0.46 -0.93
C ASP A 588 -20.29 1.02 -1.37
N VAL A 589 -19.86 1.21 -2.61
CA VAL A 589 -19.46 2.51 -3.16
C VAL A 589 -20.53 3.58 -3.01
N ILE A 590 -21.76 3.31 -3.47
CA ILE A 590 -22.82 4.33 -3.50
C ILE A 590 -23.24 4.75 -2.09
N THR A 591 -23.44 3.76 -1.21
CA THR A 591 -23.89 4.02 0.16
C THR A 591 -22.84 4.79 0.96
N ASP A 592 -21.56 4.41 0.82
CA ASP A 592 -20.48 5.09 1.52
C ASP A 592 -20.21 6.49 0.95
N MET A 593 -20.19 6.66 -0.38
CA MET A 593 -19.92 7.96 -1.02
C MET A 593 -21.07 8.97 -0.86
N LEU A 594 -22.28 8.54 -0.50
CA LEU A 594 -23.39 9.43 -0.12
C LEU A 594 -23.34 9.85 1.36
N ASN A 595 -22.41 9.30 2.15
CA ASN A 595 -22.31 9.60 3.58
C ASN A 595 -21.03 10.41 3.89
N PRO A 596 -21.12 11.75 4.03
CA PRO A 596 -19.96 12.59 4.29
C PRO A 596 -19.39 12.43 5.72
N ASP A 597 -20.11 11.77 6.62
CA ASP A 597 -19.67 11.54 8.01
C ASP A 597 -18.74 10.31 8.14
N LEU A 598 -18.51 9.57 7.05
CA LEU A 598 -17.52 8.49 7.01
C LEU A 598 -16.11 9.05 6.80
N PRO A 599 -15.08 8.39 7.34
CA PRO A 599 -13.71 8.65 6.95
C PRO A 599 -13.53 8.58 5.43
N LEU A 600 -12.69 9.48 4.90
CA LEU A 600 -12.30 9.58 3.49
C LEU A 600 -13.36 10.02 2.49
N THR A 601 -14.67 9.80 2.69
CA THR A 601 -15.71 10.05 1.67
C THR A 601 -15.56 11.40 0.96
N THR A 602 -15.44 12.49 1.70
CA THR A 602 -15.31 13.84 1.13
C THR A 602 -13.97 14.07 0.43
N LEU A 603 -12.90 13.41 0.88
CA LEU A 603 -11.58 13.47 0.25
C LEU A 603 -11.55 12.75 -1.10
N GLU A 604 -12.46 11.80 -1.32
CA GLU A 604 -12.47 10.91 -2.47
C GLU A 604 -13.46 11.30 -3.58
N TYR A 605 -14.18 12.41 -3.43
CA TYR A 605 -15.08 12.91 -4.49
C TYR A 605 -14.34 13.18 -5.80
N ASP A 606 -13.09 13.64 -5.75
CA ASP A 606 -12.24 13.86 -6.94
C ASP A 606 -11.53 12.58 -7.44
N GLN A 607 -11.73 11.46 -6.75
CA GLN A 607 -11.24 10.15 -7.14
C GLN A 607 -12.32 9.31 -7.82
N TRP A 608 -13.53 9.25 -7.26
CA TRP A 608 -14.63 8.39 -7.75
C TRP A 608 -15.78 9.17 -8.39
N GLY A 609 -15.93 10.45 -8.05
CA GLY A 609 -17.10 11.26 -8.33
C GLY A 609 -17.96 11.47 -7.08
N ASP A 610 -18.72 12.56 -7.07
CA ASP A 610 -19.65 12.89 -6.00
C ASP A 610 -21.07 12.41 -6.36
N PRO A 611 -21.57 11.30 -5.79
CA PRO A 611 -22.87 10.73 -6.13
C PRO A 611 -24.06 11.58 -5.66
N HIS A 612 -23.85 12.70 -4.97
CA HIS A 612 -24.90 13.72 -4.80
C HIS A 612 -25.22 14.44 -6.12
N LYS A 613 -24.47 14.17 -7.19
CA LYS A 613 -24.76 14.59 -8.56
C LYS A 613 -25.12 13.37 -9.39
N LYS A 614 -26.25 13.47 -10.11
CA LYS A 614 -26.84 12.35 -10.85
C LYS A 614 -25.86 11.66 -11.82
N GLU A 615 -25.02 12.43 -12.51
CA GLU A 615 -24.02 11.90 -13.44
C GLU A 615 -23.07 10.90 -12.78
N TYR A 616 -22.50 11.26 -11.62
CA TYR A 616 -21.61 10.36 -10.89
C TYR A 616 -22.36 9.22 -10.22
N TYR A 617 -23.57 9.46 -9.69
CA TYR A 617 -24.43 8.40 -9.15
C TYR A 617 -24.70 7.32 -10.20
N ASP A 618 -25.22 7.72 -11.36
CA ASP A 618 -25.56 6.81 -12.44
C ASP A 618 -24.31 6.04 -12.90
N TYR A 619 -23.18 6.73 -13.06
CA TYR A 619 -21.93 6.10 -13.50
C TYR A 619 -21.39 5.12 -12.46
N GLN A 620 -21.27 5.50 -11.19
CA GLN A 620 -20.80 4.64 -10.11
C GLN A 620 -21.68 3.41 -9.95
N LEU A 621 -23.00 3.57 -10.08
CA LEU A 621 -23.94 2.46 -9.96
C LEU A 621 -23.70 1.37 -11.00
N THR A 622 -23.13 1.72 -12.16
CA THR A 622 -22.81 0.75 -13.21
C THR A 622 -21.59 -0.14 -12.94
N TRP A 623 -20.85 0.09 -11.86
CA TRP A 623 -19.68 -0.71 -11.49
C TRP A 623 -19.51 -0.99 -10.00
N SER A 624 -20.24 -0.30 -9.10
CA SER A 624 -20.22 -0.54 -7.66
C SER A 624 -20.34 -2.04 -7.33
N PRO A 625 -19.35 -2.66 -6.67
CA PRO A 625 -19.34 -4.11 -6.46
C PRO A 625 -20.57 -4.66 -5.73
N TYR A 626 -20.99 -4.01 -4.64
CA TYR A 626 -22.15 -4.46 -3.85
C TYR A 626 -23.46 -4.34 -4.63
N ASP A 627 -23.65 -3.24 -5.36
CA ASP A 627 -24.88 -2.99 -6.12
C ASP A 627 -25.01 -3.91 -7.35
N ASN A 628 -23.89 -4.37 -7.92
CA ASN A 628 -23.86 -5.18 -9.14
C ASN A 628 -23.75 -6.70 -8.91
N VAL A 629 -23.87 -7.18 -7.66
CA VAL A 629 -23.97 -8.62 -7.39
C VAL A 629 -25.22 -9.18 -8.07
N LYS A 630 -25.06 -10.25 -8.85
CA LYS A 630 -26.12 -10.88 -9.65
C LYS A 630 -26.08 -12.40 -9.50
N LYS A 631 -27.16 -13.10 -9.88
CA LYS A 631 -27.15 -14.57 -9.92
C LYS A 631 -26.12 -15.06 -10.94
N ALA A 632 -25.02 -15.63 -10.47
CA ALA A 632 -23.91 -16.09 -11.31
C ALA A 632 -23.09 -17.19 -10.61
N LYS A 633 -22.28 -17.92 -11.37
CA LYS A 633 -21.28 -18.84 -10.82
C LYS A 633 -20.04 -18.06 -10.44
N TYR A 634 -19.99 -17.54 -9.22
CA TYR A 634 -18.83 -16.78 -8.74
C TYR A 634 -17.59 -17.69 -8.58
N PRO A 635 -16.37 -17.15 -8.75
CA PRO A 635 -15.14 -17.87 -8.43
C PRO A 635 -15.06 -18.17 -6.92
N ALA A 636 -14.07 -18.96 -6.51
CA ALA A 636 -13.77 -19.08 -5.09
C ALA A 636 -13.30 -17.71 -4.57
N ILE A 637 -13.84 -17.23 -3.44
CA ILE A 637 -13.54 -15.90 -2.92
C ILE A 637 -12.98 -16.02 -1.50
N PHE A 638 -11.89 -15.32 -1.22
CA PHE A 638 -11.38 -15.10 0.13
C PHE A 638 -11.29 -13.61 0.39
N ALA A 639 -12.23 -13.09 1.17
CA ALA A 639 -12.29 -11.69 1.58
C ALA A 639 -11.68 -11.48 2.97
N THR A 640 -11.07 -10.33 3.20
CA THR A 640 -10.61 -9.93 4.54
C THR A 640 -11.18 -8.57 4.96
N GLY A 641 -11.19 -8.28 6.25
CA GLY A 641 -11.60 -7.00 6.82
C GLY A 641 -10.99 -6.76 8.20
N GLY A 642 -11.03 -5.52 8.70
CA GLY A 642 -10.65 -5.17 10.07
C GLY A 642 -11.76 -4.40 10.75
N LEU A 643 -12.13 -4.76 11.99
CA LEU A 643 -13.22 -4.12 12.72
C LEU A 643 -12.97 -2.62 12.96
N ASN A 644 -11.70 -2.25 13.19
CA ASN A 644 -11.28 -0.87 13.46
C ASN A 644 -10.75 -0.15 12.20
N ASP A 645 -11.07 -0.67 11.01
CA ASP A 645 -10.60 -0.10 9.75
C ASP A 645 -11.32 1.21 9.44
N THR A 646 -10.58 2.32 9.49
CA THR A 646 -11.06 3.66 9.17
C THR A 646 -10.76 4.10 7.73
N GLN A 647 -10.30 3.19 6.86
CA GLN A 647 -10.15 3.44 5.43
C GLN A 647 -11.23 2.71 4.65
N VAL A 648 -11.46 1.44 4.99
CA VAL A 648 -12.56 0.64 4.44
C VAL A 648 -13.38 0.09 5.60
N PRO A 649 -14.63 0.54 5.80
CA PRO A 649 -15.44 0.04 6.89
C PRO A 649 -15.63 -1.48 6.82
N TYR A 650 -15.50 -2.19 7.94
CA TYR A 650 -15.60 -3.66 8.02
C TYR A 650 -16.87 -4.23 7.38
N TYR A 651 -17.97 -3.46 7.40
CA TYR A 651 -19.25 -3.88 6.85
C TYR A 651 -19.22 -3.95 5.32
N SER A 652 -18.31 -3.24 4.66
CA SER A 652 -18.20 -3.19 3.20
C SER A 652 -17.94 -4.60 2.62
N PRO A 653 -16.91 -5.36 3.05
CA PRO A 653 -16.77 -6.76 2.67
C PRO A 653 -17.84 -7.67 3.28
N ALA A 654 -18.31 -7.42 4.51
CA ALA A 654 -19.27 -8.29 5.18
C ALA A 654 -20.60 -8.39 4.41
N LYS A 655 -21.15 -7.23 4.02
CA LYS A 655 -22.37 -7.12 3.21
C LYS A 655 -22.19 -7.74 1.83
N TRP A 656 -21.06 -7.47 1.18
CA TRP A 656 -20.74 -8.02 -0.13
C TRP A 656 -20.68 -9.55 -0.11
N VAL A 657 -19.99 -10.15 0.87
CA VAL A 657 -19.91 -11.61 1.03
C VAL A 657 -21.29 -12.22 1.24
N ALA A 658 -22.13 -11.65 2.10
CA ALA A 658 -23.50 -12.12 2.32
C ALA A 658 -24.30 -12.13 1.00
N LYS A 659 -24.27 -11.03 0.25
CA LYS A 659 -24.99 -10.90 -1.02
C LYS A 659 -24.44 -11.83 -2.11
N VAL A 660 -23.13 -12.02 -2.19
CA VAL A 660 -22.50 -12.96 -3.13
C VAL A 660 -22.90 -14.39 -2.81
N ARG A 661 -22.89 -14.82 -1.54
CA ARG A 661 -23.31 -16.17 -1.15
C ARG A 661 -24.76 -16.45 -1.50
N GLU A 662 -25.65 -15.49 -1.29
CA GLU A 662 -27.06 -15.60 -1.68
C GLU A 662 -27.24 -15.78 -3.20
N ASN A 663 -26.39 -15.13 -3.99
CA ASN A 663 -26.51 -15.08 -5.45
C ASN A 663 -25.56 -16.03 -6.19
N ASN A 664 -24.71 -16.77 -5.47
CA ASN A 664 -23.81 -17.73 -6.08
C ASN A 664 -24.58 -18.98 -6.52
N THR A 665 -24.67 -19.20 -7.82
CA THR A 665 -25.30 -20.41 -8.41
C THR A 665 -24.32 -21.55 -8.62
N GLY A 666 -23.04 -21.33 -8.29
CA GLY A 666 -21.98 -22.34 -8.30
C GLY A 666 -21.78 -23.02 -6.95
N ASN A 667 -20.75 -23.86 -6.89
CA ASN A 667 -20.35 -24.59 -5.68
C ASN A 667 -19.04 -24.07 -5.06
N ASN A 668 -18.49 -22.98 -5.61
CA ASN A 668 -17.24 -22.39 -5.15
C ASN A 668 -17.44 -21.74 -3.78
N VAL A 669 -16.42 -21.86 -2.93
CA VAL A 669 -16.46 -21.35 -1.56
C VAL A 669 -16.28 -19.83 -1.54
N VAL A 670 -16.96 -19.16 -0.60
CA VAL A 670 -16.82 -17.73 -0.34
C VAL A 670 -16.55 -17.54 1.15
N LEU A 671 -15.33 -17.14 1.49
CA LEU A 671 -14.85 -16.97 2.86
C LEU A 671 -14.67 -15.49 3.21
N PHE A 672 -14.90 -15.17 4.47
CA PHE A 672 -14.64 -13.84 5.02
C PHE A 672 -13.90 -13.97 6.34
N LYS A 673 -12.73 -13.34 6.42
CA LYS A 673 -11.91 -13.29 7.63
C LYS A 673 -11.81 -11.87 8.17
N VAL A 674 -12.28 -11.66 9.39
CA VAL A 674 -12.28 -10.35 10.03
C VAL A 674 -11.30 -10.32 11.18
N ASN A 675 -10.35 -9.38 11.13
CA ASN A 675 -9.57 -9.09 12.32
C ASN A 675 -10.40 -8.25 13.30
N MET A 676 -10.73 -8.83 14.45
CA MET A 676 -11.55 -8.19 15.48
C MET A 676 -10.81 -7.13 16.29
N GLY A 677 -9.47 -7.03 16.18
CA GLY A 677 -8.65 -6.09 16.94
C GLY A 677 -7.84 -5.09 16.11
N ALA A 678 -7.81 -5.24 14.78
CA ALA A 678 -6.98 -4.40 13.90
C ALA A 678 -7.81 -3.53 12.94
N GLY A 679 -7.15 -2.50 12.40
CA GLY A 679 -7.64 -1.69 11.28
C GLY A 679 -7.09 -2.16 9.93
N HIS A 680 -6.94 -1.21 9.01
CA HIS A 680 -6.63 -1.48 7.59
C HIS A 680 -5.39 -2.35 7.32
N SER A 681 -4.33 -2.16 8.09
CA SER A 681 -3.06 -2.88 7.87
C SER A 681 -3.01 -4.28 8.52
N GLY A 682 -4.10 -4.73 9.13
CA GLY A 682 -4.17 -5.98 9.89
C GLY A 682 -3.22 -6.01 11.08
N GLU A 683 -2.76 -7.22 11.45
CA GLU A 683 -1.77 -7.42 12.50
C GLU A 683 -0.51 -6.55 12.27
N SER A 684 0.09 -6.00 13.31
CA SER A 684 1.20 -5.04 13.17
C SER A 684 2.61 -5.67 13.21
N GLY A 685 2.74 -6.87 13.78
CA GLY A 685 4.03 -7.58 13.89
C GLY A 685 4.47 -8.26 12.59
N ARG A 686 5.78 -8.20 12.27
CA ARG A 686 6.31 -8.71 10.99
C ARG A 686 6.09 -10.21 10.75
N PHE A 687 6.02 -11.02 11.82
CA PHE A 687 5.74 -12.45 11.73
C PHE A 687 4.25 -12.75 11.82
N GLU A 688 3.50 -12.00 12.64
CA GLU A 688 2.03 -12.19 12.74
C GLU A 688 1.33 -11.98 11.40
N ARG A 689 1.77 -10.99 10.61
CA ARG A 689 1.30 -10.77 9.24
C ARG A 689 1.46 -11.99 8.33
N GLN A 690 2.49 -12.81 8.55
CA GLN A 690 2.75 -13.99 7.71
C GLN A 690 1.71 -15.09 7.91
N LYS A 691 0.98 -15.12 9.04
CA LYS A 691 -0.09 -16.10 9.27
C LYS A 691 -1.24 -15.90 8.28
N LEU A 692 -1.66 -14.65 8.08
CA LEU A 692 -2.69 -14.33 7.09
C LEU A 692 -2.20 -14.61 5.66
N GLN A 693 -0.95 -14.28 5.35
CA GLN A 693 -0.37 -14.58 4.05
C GLN A 693 -0.33 -16.09 3.76
N ALA A 694 0.08 -16.89 4.75
CA ALA A 694 0.10 -18.34 4.65
C ALA A 694 -1.31 -18.92 4.45
N LEU A 695 -2.31 -18.38 5.15
CA LEU A 695 -3.71 -18.76 4.97
C LEU A 695 -4.23 -18.45 3.56
N LYS A 696 -3.95 -17.26 3.03
CA LYS A 696 -4.31 -16.89 1.63
C LYS A 696 -3.68 -17.83 0.61
N PHE A 697 -2.41 -18.19 0.79
CA PHE A 697 -1.73 -19.13 -0.11
C PHE A 697 -2.27 -20.56 0.03
N ALA A 698 -2.53 -21.02 1.25
CA ALA A 698 -3.15 -22.31 1.50
C ALA A 698 -4.54 -22.40 0.83
N PHE A 699 -5.34 -21.33 0.90
CA PHE A 699 -6.62 -21.23 0.20
C PHE A 699 -6.47 -21.44 -1.32
N MET A 700 -5.57 -20.71 -1.98
CA MET A 700 -5.37 -20.86 -3.43
C MET A 700 -4.90 -22.26 -3.82
N LEU A 701 -3.97 -22.82 -3.06
CA LEU A 701 -3.45 -24.17 -3.28
C LEU A 701 -4.54 -25.23 -3.07
N ASP A 702 -5.37 -25.08 -2.04
CA ASP A 702 -6.51 -25.96 -1.78
C ASP A 702 -7.53 -25.93 -2.92
N GLN A 703 -7.84 -24.75 -3.48
CA GLN A 703 -8.73 -24.64 -4.65
C GLN A 703 -8.21 -25.34 -5.91
N LEU A 704 -6.90 -25.65 -5.95
CA LEU A 704 -6.24 -26.44 -7.00
C LEU A 704 -6.01 -27.91 -6.61
N GLY A 705 -6.39 -28.33 -5.40
CA GLY A 705 -6.10 -29.67 -4.87
C GLY A 705 -4.62 -29.90 -4.53
N MET A 706 -3.84 -28.83 -4.32
CA MET A 706 -2.40 -28.86 -4.05
C MET A 706 -2.10 -28.79 -2.55
N THR A 707 -2.64 -29.73 -1.77
CA THR A 707 -2.60 -29.68 -0.29
C THR A 707 -1.44 -30.42 0.39
N ASN A 708 -0.55 -31.07 -0.38
CA ASN A 708 0.57 -31.89 0.11
C ASN A 708 1.90 -31.14 0.38
#